data_AF-A0A358N8E8-F1
#
_entry.id   AF-A0A358N8E8-F1
#
_cell.length_a   1.000
_cell.length_b   1.000
_cell.length_c   1.000
_cell.angle_alpha   90.00
_cell.angle_beta   90.00
_cell.angle_gamma   90.00
#
_symmetry.space_group_name_H-M   'P 1'
#
loop_
_entity.id
_entity.type
_entity.pdbx_description
1 polymer ?
#
loop_
_entity_poly.entity_id
_entity_poly.type
_entity_poly.pdbx_seq_one_letter_code
_entity_poly.pdbx_strand_id
1 'polypeptide(L)'
;MKYIVRLLSIISLLLVSPLTLTADDTVLLDQGARTTEIEVDLLVVGGTESACAAAVQAARMGIRKIALVNDIEWLGGQFSAEGLGAIDENRGHGYDGTVPIPRSGIFRDVIDAIEKKNAQLYGGIKRPGNTRVITTSRPVVSEQVFRELLAPYEKKGQILRYSDQHVDSVLMETDRVVGVVFRPTDPSEESLLVRARLTIDASDWGDVIKSSGARWEAGQDPRSRYKEPSAPVSDEPKTDMNPITWCMILEQQKEPRLFPKPDGYEPAYFSGNWGWIKEDFAYTTRRLVDGQGYEEIDHPDILLINNPNIDYPLDMWPQSVADALEATEQGASKKNLVAMTREQREIVFADARNHTLKYYYHLQQKFARFRNMALSREFGTKDHLPPKPYIRESLRLIARHVLREQEVVGFESRSDYATVMFPDAIFCWQFELDFHPTHRKWTTDRANAGPWEADFRGSRRFGRGGTGRAVFPLRAMLPDSISGLIGAQKNLGYSSIVSSSCRLHDQSIHAGQAAGAVAAVSLKAGQEPGEYAHLTAIWSALLESEHGAPMAVWPFSDVDPFDPDFAVFQHLALRRVLGLSASETAFRPDQTAVKEWLDRVVSTVKERGYQFSGVITHPITRREFARQVWAELKSQPVPATHFQQHIRWQSDPERDGLPKRDSAAYERAFNFTVRDSPQRKGWTRDSGKKFQEEQGFGWHEDISGNTRYRKSAGDSLKSGFVFTRKQHTWECEIENGTWTVTVCLGDAEYPQPGQNLAIEGITVAENTDTQAGRFREFSSTASVNDGLLTITIGTPNGGSNTCVNWLFVEPGAKQ
;
A
#
# COMPACT_ATOMS: atom_id res chain seq x y z
N MET A 1 -68.54 16.62 -33.92
CA MET A 1 -69.47 15.96 -34.87
C MET A 1 -69.74 14.54 -34.35
N LYS A 2 -70.93 14.33 -33.74
CA LYS A 2 -71.68 13.08 -33.40
C LYS A 2 -70.90 11.87 -32.78
N TYR A 3 -70.98 11.52 -31.48
CA TYR A 3 -72.04 10.92 -30.62
C TYR A 3 -72.54 9.48 -30.96
N ILE A 4 -72.40 8.57 -29.95
CA ILE A 4 -73.30 7.45 -29.53
C ILE A 4 -73.19 6.15 -30.38
N VAL A 5 -72.98 4.93 -29.84
CA VAL A 5 -73.90 4.06 -29.07
C VAL A 5 -73.13 3.01 -28.21
N ARG A 6 -73.60 2.81 -26.96
CA ARG A 6 -73.33 1.69 -26.04
C ARG A 6 -74.57 0.75 -25.99
N LEU A 7 -74.41 -0.44 -25.41
CA LEU A 7 -75.38 -1.50 -24.98
C LEU A 7 -75.43 -2.74 -25.91
N LEU A 8 -75.57 -4.00 -25.47
CA LEU A 8 -75.59 -4.72 -24.17
C LEU A 8 -75.70 -6.23 -24.48
N SER A 9 -75.19 -7.10 -23.60
CA SER A 9 -75.70 -8.43 -23.17
C SER A 9 -74.66 -9.06 -22.23
N ILE A 10 -74.67 -8.90 -20.89
CA ILE A 10 -75.51 -9.47 -19.80
C ILE A 10 -75.17 -10.94 -19.41
N ILE A 11 -74.50 -11.04 -18.24
CA ILE A 11 -74.63 -11.98 -17.10
C ILE A 11 -74.21 -13.45 -17.27
N SER A 12 -73.20 -13.90 -16.48
CA SER A 12 -73.39 -14.81 -15.33
C SER A 12 -72.08 -15.14 -14.59
N LEU A 13 -72.18 -15.07 -13.25
CA LEU A 13 -71.42 -15.70 -12.15
C LEU A 13 -70.20 -16.58 -12.47
N LEU A 14 -69.13 -16.46 -11.66
CA LEU A 14 -68.67 -17.55 -10.77
C LEU A 14 -67.64 -17.06 -9.73
N LEU A 15 -67.80 -17.62 -8.53
CA LEU A 15 -67.13 -17.33 -7.26
C LEU A 15 -65.79 -18.07 -7.08
N VAL A 16 -65.00 -17.50 -6.17
CA VAL A 16 -63.64 -17.80 -5.68
C VAL A 16 -63.45 -19.17 -5.02
N SER A 17 -62.25 -19.76 -5.24
CA SER A 17 -61.38 -20.59 -4.35
C SER A 17 -60.91 -21.93 -4.98
N PRO A 18 -59.79 -22.54 -4.55
CA PRO A 18 -58.40 -22.12 -4.71
C PRO A 18 -57.59 -23.17 -5.52
N LEU A 19 -56.67 -22.76 -6.40
CA LEU A 19 -55.74 -23.70 -7.04
C LEU A 19 -54.42 -23.72 -6.25
N THR A 20 -54.16 -24.87 -5.66
CA THR A 20 -52.89 -25.32 -5.08
C THR A 20 -51.70 -25.00 -5.99
N LEU A 21 -50.71 -24.26 -5.46
CA LEU A 21 -49.37 -24.21 -6.04
C LEU A 21 -48.74 -25.60 -5.89
N THR A 22 -48.62 -26.33 -6.99
CA THR A 22 -47.71 -27.48 -7.08
C THR A 22 -46.31 -26.96 -7.36
N ALA A 23 -45.36 -27.34 -6.52
CA ALA A 23 -43.94 -27.19 -6.76
C ALA A 23 -43.56 -27.98 -8.01
N ASP A 24 -43.15 -27.28 -9.08
CA ASP A 24 -42.37 -27.83 -10.18
C ASP A 24 -41.83 -26.68 -11.03
N ASP A 25 -40.87 -25.94 -10.47
CA ASP A 25 -39.80 -25.33 -11.24
C ASP A 25 -38.50 -25.99 -10.77
N THR A 26 -38.41 -27.30 -11.03
CA THR A 26 -37.16 -28.04 -10.95
C THR A 26 -36.26 -27.52 -12.06
N VAL A 27 -35.25 -26.74 -11.65
CA VAL A 27 -34.03 -26.52 -12.43
C VAL A 27 -33.60 -27.86 -13.01
N LEU A 28 -33.43 -27.93 -14.32
CA LEU A 28 -32.78 -29.05 -15.01
C LEU A 28 -31.33 -29.11 -14.52
N LEU A 29 -31.12 -29.70 -13.35
CA LEU A 29 -29.83 -30.14 -12.86
C LEU A 29 -29.41 -31.31 -13.75
N ASP A 30 -28.27 -31.13 -14.42
CA ASP A 30 -27.56 -32.18 -15.12
C ASP A 30 -27.39 -33.38 -14.16
N GLN A 31 -28.01 -34.53 -14.47
CA GLN A 31 -28.09 -35.71 -13.60
C GLN A 31 -26.77 -36.50 -13.50
N GLY A 32 -25.62 -35.83 -13.54
CA GLY A 32 -24.29 -36.46 -13.55
C GLY A 32 -23.30 -35.97 -12.49
N ALA A 33 -23.42 -34.75 -11.98
CA ALA A 33 -22.44 -34.18 -11.05
C ALA A 33 -22.92 -34.29 -9.59
N ARG A 34 -22.24 -35.11 -8.78
CA ARG A 34 -22.45 -35.10 -7.32
C ARG A 34 -21.98 -33.76 -6.77
N THR A 35 -22.79 -33.15 -5.92
CA THR A 35 -22.45 -31.90 -5.21
C THR A 35 -22.32 -32.21 -3.73
N THR A 36 -21.15 -31.94 -3.16
CA THR A 36 -20.94 -31.99 -1.71
C THR A 36 -21.42 -30.68 -1.08
N GLU A 37 -22.29 -30.76 -0.07
CA GLU A 37 -22.80 -29.59 0.66
C GLU A 37 -22.23 -29.53 2.08
N ILE A 38 -21.75 -28.35 2.49
CA ILE A 38 -21.26 -28.09 3.84
C ILE A 38 -21.81 -26.77 4.38
N GLU A 39 -22.00 -26.71 5.70
CA GLU A 39 -22.30 -25.47 6.42
C GLU A 39 -21.14 -25.05 7.31
N VAL A 40 -20.78 -23.77 7.32
CA VAL A 40 -19.68 -23.21 8.10
C VAL A 40 -20.07 -21.88 8.76
N ASP A 41 -19.32 -21.45 9.78
CA ASP A 41 -19.51 -20.13 10.37
C ASP A 41 -19.02 -19.03 9.42
N LEU A 42 -17.87 -19.27 8.76
CA LEU A 42 -17.20 -18.33 7.87
C LEU A 42 -16.72 -19.04 6.60
N LEU A 43 -17.05 -18.48 5.45
CA LEU A 43 -16.44 -18.84 4.16
C LEU A 43 -15.40 -17.78 3.78
N VAL A 44 -14.19 -18.22 3.41
CA VAL A 44 -13.15 -17.40 2.81
C VAL A 44 -12.88 -17.92 1.41
N VAL A 45 -13.07 -17.07 0.40
CA VAL A 45 -12.88 -17.43 -1.02
C VAL A 45 -11.55 -16.87 -1.52
N GLY A 46 -10.73 -17.73 -2.12
CA GLY A 46 -9.37 -17.47 -2.58
C GLY A 46 -8.31 -18.20 -1.73
N GLY A 47 -7.12 -18.40 -2.29
CA GLY A 47 -5.91 -18.90 -1.62
C GLY A 47 -4.78 -17.87 -1.63
N THR A 48 -5.12 -16.59 -1.73
CA THR A 48 -4.17 -15.47 -1.70
C THR A 48 -3.55 -15.30 -0.32
N GLU A 49 -2.50 -14.50 -0.22
CA GLU A 49 -1.90 -14.10 1.04
C GLU A 49 -2.93 -13.47 2.01
N SER A 50 -3.89 -12.71 1.47
CA SER A 50 -5.00 -12.16 2.24
C SER A 50 -5.95 -13.26 2.73
N ALA A 51 -6.35 -14.19 1.87
CA ALA A 51 -7.26 -15.27 2.24
C ALA A 51 -6.70 -16.13 3.38
N CYS A 52 -5.41 -16.47 3.30
CA CYS A 52 -4.70 -17.17 4.37
C CYS A 52 -4.70 -16.37 5.68
N ALA A 53 -4.39 -15.06 5.61
CA ALA A 53 -4.37 -14.18 6.78
C ALA A 53 -5.77 -14.03 7.43
N ALA A 54 -6.82 -13.92 6.61
CA ALA A 54 -8.20 -13.83 7.07
C ALA A 54 -8.64 -15.10 7.81
N ALA A 55 -8.38 -16.26 7.22
CA ALA A 55 -8.73 -17.55 7.82
C ALA A 55 -7.97 -17.77 9.14
N VAL A 56 -6.68 -17.46 9.18
CA VAL A 56 -5.86 -17.58 10.40
C VAL A 56 -6.31 -16.62 11.49
N GLN A 57 -6.56 -15.34 11.17
CA GLN A 57 -7.02 -14.38 12.18
C GLN A 57 -8.38 -14.79 12.75
N ALA A 58 -9.33 -15.22 11.91
CA ALA A 58 -10.62 -15.70 12.38
C ALA A 58 -10.50 -16.96 13.26
N ALA A 59 -9.57 -17.87 12.90
CA ALA A 59 -9.29 -19.08 13.68
C ALA A 59 -8.64 -18.77 15.03
N ARG A 60 -7.65 -17.85 15.09
CA ARG A 60 -7.05 -17.32 16.33
C ARG A 60 -8.11 -16.76 17.27
N MET A 61 -9.10 -16.09 16.70
CA MET A 61 -10.24 -15.57 17.45
C MET A 61 -11.32 -16.62 17.77
N GLY A 62 -11.12 -17.89 17.47
CA GLY A 62 -12.00 -18.98 17.93
C GLY A 62 -13.25 -19.22 17.08
N ILE A 63 -13.31 -18.75 15.83
CA ILE A 63 -14.35 -19.18 14.89
C ILE A 63 -14.17 -20.67 14.61
N ARG A 64 -15.21 -21.48 14.85
CA ARG A 64 -15.07 -22.93 14.99
C ARG A 64 -14.96 -23.68 13.67
N LYS A 65 -15.67 -23.21 12.63
CA LYS A 65 -15.71 -23.88 11.33
C LYS A 65 -15.56 -22.86 10.21
N ILE A 66 -14.42 -22.89 9.54
CA ILE A 66 -14.04 -21.96 8.46
C ILE A 66 -13.81 -22.80 7.21
N ALA A 67 -14.46 -22.45 6.09
CA ALA A 67 -14.10 -23.00 4.78
C ALA A 67 -13.14 -22.02 4.07
N LEU A 68 -12.02 -22.52 3.56
CA LEU A 68 -11.09 -21.78 2.70
C LEU A 68 -11.12 -22.44 1.32
N VAL A 69 -11.72 -21.79 0.32
CA VAL A 69 -11.94 -22.37 -1.00
C VAL A 69 -11.12 -21.62 -2.05
N ASN A 70 -10.20 -22.32 -2.73
CA ASN A 70 -9.30 -21.76 -3.73
C ASN A 70 -9.45 -22.47 -5.08
N ASP A 71 -9.23 -21.75 -6.18
CA ASP A 71 -9.36 -22.29 -7.54
C ASP A 71 -8.11 -23.04 -8.03
N ILE A 72 -7.05 -23.09 -7.22
CA ILE A 72 -5.82 -23.86 -7.45
C ILE A 72 -5.29 -24.49 -6.15
N GLU A 73 -4.28 -25.35 -6.23
CA GLU A 73 -3.57 -25.91 -5.07
C GLU A 73 -2.65 -24.92 -4.33
N TRP A 74 -2.00 -24.00 -5.05
CA TRP A 74 -0.99 -23.11 -4.48
C TRP A 74 -1.60 -22.02 -3.59
N LEU A 75 -0.98 -21.78 -2.43
CA LEU A 75 -1.36 -20.75 -1.47
C LEU A 75 -0.33 -19.62 -1.40
N GLY A 76 -0.78 -18.40 -1.09
CA GLY A 76 0.08 -17.24 -0.82
C GLY A 76 0.13 -16.16 -1.91
N GLY A 77 -0.72 -16.29 -2.93
CA GLY A 77 -0.94 -15.30 -4.00
C GLY A 77 0.35 -14.67 -4.53
N GLN A 78 0.54 -13.38 -4.26
CA GLN A 78 1.69 -12.60 -4.76
C GLN A 78 3.05 -13.24 -4.40
N PHE A 79 3.18 -13.82 -3.21
CA PHE A 79 4.46 -14.41 -2.78
C PHE A 79 4.85 -15.67 -3.55
N SER A 80 3.86 -16.41 -4.07
CA SER A 80 4.03 -17.80 -4.51
C SER A 80 3.33 -18.08 -5.85
N ALA A 81 2.00 -18.22 -5.85
CA ALA A 81 1.20 -18.61 -7.03
C ALA A 81 1.33 -17.62 -8.21
N GLU A 82 1.59 -16.35 -7.91
CA GLU A 82 1.81 -15.28 -8.88
C GLU A 82 3.32 -15.05 -9.17
N GLY A 83 4.21 -15.67 -8.38
CA GLY A 83 5.66 -15.67 -8.61
C GLY A 83 6.43 -14.40 -8.22
N LEU A 84 5.81 -13.45 -7.51
CA LEU A 84 6.47 -12.20 -7.09
C LEU A 84 7.32 -12.41 -5.82
N GLY A 85 8.41 -13.16 -5.96
CA GLY A 85 9.34 -13.51 -4.87
C GLY A 85 10.24 -12.37 -4.37
N ALA A 86 10.25 -11.22 -5.04
CA ALA A 86 10.83 -9.99 -4.50
C ALA A 86 9.72 -9.23 -3.76
N ILE A 87 9.75 -9.29 -2.43
CA ILE A 87 8.62 -8.87 -1.60
C ILE A 87 8.59 -7.34 -1.55
N ASP A 88 7.50 -6.77 -2.05
CA ASP A 88 7.23 -5.34 -2.02
C ASP A 88 6.40 -5.01 -0.76
N GLU A 89 6.74 -3.92 -0.08
CA GLU A 89 6.11 -3.50 1.17
C GLU A 89 6.07 -1.97 1.28
N ASN A 90 5.51 -1.45 2.38
CA ASN A 90 5.48 -0.02 2.67
C ASN A 90 6.81 0.67 2.36
N ARG A 91 6.74 1.76 1.58
CA ARG A 91 7.92 2.41 1.00
C ARG A 91 7.88 3.92 1.16
N GLY A 92 8.95 4.48 1.73
CA GLY A 92 9.22 5.92 1.74
C GLY A 92 9.78 6.42 0.40
N HIS A 93 9.94 7.72 0.25
CA HIS A 93 10.64 8.27 -0.91
C HIS A 93 12.13 7.92 -0.85
N GLY A 94 12.75 7.59 -1.99
CA GLY A 94 14.20 7.34 -2.04
C GLY A 94 14.67 6.06 -1.34
N TYR A 95 13.80 5.05 -1.21
CA TYR A 95 14.04 3.76 -0.55
C TYR A 95 15.50 3.30 -0.51
N ASP A 96 15.98 3.20 0.72
CA ASP A 96 17.35 2.88 1.14
C ASP A 96 17.43 1.54 1.88
N GLY A 97 16.36 0.73 1.83
CA GLY A 97 16.23 -0.49 2.61
C GLY A 97 15.54 -0.28 3.97
N THR A 98 14.96 0.89 4.23
CA THR A 98 14.06 1.13 5.36
C THR A 98 12.60 1.19 4.93
N VAL A 99 11.71 0.89 5.89
CA VAL A 99 10.26 0.99 5.73
C VAL A 99 9.72 2.13 6.60
N PRO A 100 8.77 2.94 6.11
CA PRO A 100 8.23 4.08 6.87
C PRO A 100 7.27 3.65 7.99
N ILE A 101 6.79 2.41 7.93
CA ILE A 101 5.90 1.79 8.91
C ILE A 101 6.53 0.42 9.23
N PRO A 102 6.82 0.10 10.51
CA PRO A 102 7.38 -1.18 10.89
C PRO A 102 6.54 -2.37 10.41
N ARG A 103 7.21 -3.42 9.93
CA ARG A 103 6.56 -4.71 9.57
C ARG A 103 5.81 -5.26 10.79
N SER A 104 4.53 -5.56 10.63
CA SER A 104 3.62 -5.90 11.73
C SER A 104 2.58 -6.95 11.31
N GLY A 105 1.84 -7.49 12.28
CA GLY A 105 0.78 -8.46 12.03
C GLY A 105 1.30 -9.78 11.46
N ILE A 106 0.40 -10.52 10.80
CA ILE A 106 0.72 -11.77 10.11
C ILE A 106 1.80 -11.55 9.03
N PHE A 107 1.92 -10.35 8.46
CA PHE A 107 2.98 -10.06 7.49
C PHE A 107 4.37 -10.21 8.13
N ARG A 108 4.55 -9.73 9.37
CA ARG A 108 5.80 -9.92 10.11
C ARG A 108 6.05 -11.40 10.38
N ASP A 109 5.04 -12.15 10.80
CA ASP A 109 5.15 -13.60 11.04
C ASP A 109 5.62 -14.35 9.76
N VAL A 110 5.03 -14.02 8.61
CA VAL A 110 5.36 -14.62 7.29
C VAL A 110 6.78 -14.27 6.87
N ILE A 111 7.17 -13.00 6.99
CA ILE A 111 8.53 -12.54 6.66
C ILE A 111 9.57 -13.25 7.53
N ASP A 112 9.35 -13.31 8.84
CA ASP A 112 10.29 -13.96 9.75
C ASP A 112 10.41 -15.47 9.46
N ALA A 113 9.31 -16.11 9.07
CA ALA A 113 9.31 -17.51 8.62
C ALA A 113 10.08 -17.71 7.30
N ILE A 114 9.88 -16.82 6.32
CA ILE A 114 10.63 -16.82 5.05
C ILE A 114 12.13 -16.63 5.32
N GLU A 115 12.51 -15.60 6.09
CA GLU A 115 13.90 -15.30 6.41
C GLU A 115 14.56 -16.43 7.20
N LYS A 116 13.82 -17.10 8.09
CA LYS A 116 14.29 -18.31 8.78
C LYS A 116 14.54 -19.46 7.82
N LYS A 117 13.63 -19.73 6.88
CA LYS A 117 13.82 -20.79 5.88
C LYS A 117 14.96 -20.47 4.92
N ASN A 118 15.10 -19.22 4.49
CA ASN A 118 16.25 -18.77 3.72
C ASN A 118 17.56 -19.04 4.47
N ALA A 119 17.64 -18.67 5.75
CA ALA A 119 18.83 -18.94 6.56
C ALA A 119 19.13 -20.45 6.66
N GLN A 120 18.11 -21.32 6.70
CA GLN A 120 18.32 -22.77 6.69
C GLN A 120 18.83 -23.29 5.34
N LEU A 121 18.36 -22.71 4.23
CA LEU A 121 18.74 -23.12 2.87
C LEU A 121 20.09 -22.57 2.42
N TYR A 122 20.49 -21.40 2.93
CA TYR A 122 21.59 -20.61 2.40
C TYR A 122 22.61 -20.25 3.49
N GLY A 123 23.05 -21.25 4.27
CA GLY A 123 24.22 -21.11 5.16
C GLY A 123 24.08 -20.07 6.29
N GLY A 124 22.86 -19.76 6.72
CA GLY A 124 22.56 -18.73 7.73
C GLY A 124 22.10 -17.39 7.16
N ILE A 125 22.15 -17.19 5.83
CA ILE A 125 21.77 -15.93 5.18
C ILE A 125 20.24 -15.80 5.08
N LYS A 126 19.68 -14.86 5.85
CA LYS A 126 18.24 -14.58 5.87
C LYS A 126 17.72 -13.93 4.58
N ARG A 127 18.56 -13.11 3.94
CA ARG A 127 18.21 -12.25 2.79
C ARG A 127 19.18 -12.51 1.64
N PRO A 128 19.04 -13.65 0.94
CA PRO A 128 20.06 -14.14 0.02
C PRO A 128 20.07 -13.37 -1.32
N GLY A 129 19.09 -12.52 -1.61
CA GLY A 129 18.94 -11.91 -2.93
C GLY A 129 19.97 -10.84 -3.28
N ASN A 130 20.58 -10.15 -2.31
CA ASN A 130 21.47 -8.99 -2.53
C ASN A 130 20.93 -8.05 -3.64
N THR A 131 19.76 -7.45 -3.38
CA THR A 131 18.95 -6.77 -4.39
C THR A 131 18.25 -5.54 -3.84
N ARG A 132 17.42 -4.88 -4.65
CA ARG A 132 16.76 -3.60 -4.32
C ARG A 132 15.56 -3.72 -3.37
N VAL A 133 15.20 -4.91 -2.91
CA VAL A 133 14.14 -5.13 -1.90
C VAL A 133 14.77 -5.75 -0.65
N ILE A 134 14.14 -5.58 0.52
CA ILE A 134 14.72 -6.07 1.78
C ILE A 134 14.72 -7.61 1.83
N THR A 135 13.57 -8.24 1.53
CA THR A 135 13.42 -9.69 1.65
C THR A 135 13.03 -10.29 0.30
N THR A 136 13.71 -11.38 -0.05
CA THR A 136 13.43 -12.18 -1.24
C THR A 136 13.10 -13.61 -0.83
N SER A 137 12.28 -14.28 -1.64
CA SER A 137 11.88 -15.66 -1.41
C SER A 137 11.72 -16.38 -2.72
N ARG A 138 12.11 -17.65 -2.77
CA ARG A 138 11.62 -18.54 -3.82
C ARG A 138 10.12 -18.77 -3.63
N PRO A 139 9.30 -18.71 -4.68
CA PRO A 139 7.87 -19.02 -4.62
C PRO A 139 7.52 -20.28 -3.85
N VAL A 140 8.25 -21.39 -4.04
CA VAL A 140 8.00 -22.66 -3.31
C VAL A 140 8.25 -22.54 -1.80
N VAL A 141 9.20 -21.70 -1.37
CA VAL A 141 9.46 -21.43 0.05
C VAL A 141 8.31 -20.64 0.66
N SER A 142 7.83 -19.62 -0.05
CA SER A 142 6.68 -18.83 0.39
C SER A 142 5.41 -19.66 0.45
N GLU A 143 5.15 -20.48 -0.56
CA GLU A 143 4.02 -21.43 -0.61
C GLU A 143 4.00 -22.33 0.64
N GLN A 144 5.16 -22.91 0.97
CA GLN A 144 5.31 -23.73 2.17
C GLN A 144 5.04 -22.94 3.47
N VAL A 145 5.48 -21.69 3.57
CA VAL A 145 5.20 -20.84 4.74
C VAL A 145 3.69 -20.64 4.93
N PHE A 146 2.93 -20.42 3.86
CA PHE A 146 1.47 -20.29 3.96
C PHE A 146 0.78 -21.60 4.33
N ARG A 147 1.27 -22.76 3.83
CA ARG A 147 0.79 -24.06 4.30
C ARG A 147 1.05 -24.26 5.79
N GLU A 148 2.24 -23.93 6.25
CA GLU A 148 2.62 -24.03 7.67
C GLU A 148 1.81 -23.07 8.56
N LEU A 149 1.44 -21.90 8.04
CA LEU A 149 0.60 -20.93 8.73
C LEU A 149 -0.82 -21.48 9.00
N LEU A 150 -1.40 -22.20 8.03
CA LEU A 150 -2.74 -22.80 8.16
C LEU A 150 -2.76 -24.14 8.89
N ALA A 151 -1.68 -24.94 8.78
CA ALA A 151 -1.62 -26.32 9.23
C ALA A 151 -2.10 -26.58 10.68
N PRO A 152 -1.82 -25.72 11.69
CA PRO A 152 -2.31 -25.94 13.05
C PRO A 152 -3.85 -25.95 13.16
N TYR A 153 -4.52 -25.20 12.30
CA TYR A 153 -5.98 -25.05 12.31
C TYR A 153 -6.66 -26.08 11.40
N GLU A 154 -6.01 -26.45 10.29
CA GLU A 154 -6.44 -27.58 9.45
C GLU A 154 -6.40 -28.90 10.22
N LYS A 155 -5.31 -29.17 10.96
CA LYS A 155 -5.19 -30.38 11.80
C LYS A 155 -6.26 -30.50 12.88
N LYS A 156 -6.80 -29.37 13.36
CA LYS A 156 -7.90 -29.31 14.34
C LYS A 156 -9.28 -29.39 13.68
N GLY A 157 -9.36 -29.41 12.34
CA GLY A 157 -10.62 -29.32 11.60
C GLY A 157 -11.32 -27.96 11.71
N GLN A 158 -10.62 -26.94 12.20
CA GLN A 158 -11.16 -25.58 12.36
C GLN A 158 -11.19 -24.85 11.01
N ILE A 159 -10.16 -25.06 10.18
CA ILE A 159 -10.11 -24.64 8.78
C ILE A 159 -10.26 -25.88 7.89
N LEU A 160 -11.25 -25.85 7.01
CA LEU A 160 -11.49 -26.84 5.97
C LEU A 160 -11.07 -26.24 4.63
N ARG A 161 -9.93 -26.67 4.09
CA ARG A 161 -9.43 -26.17 2.82
C ARG A 161 -9.91 -27.03 1.66
N TYR A 162 -10.42 -26.37 0.62
CA TYR A 162 -10.81 -26.95 -0.66
C TYR A 162 -10.01 -26.23 -1.75
N SER A 163 -9.30 -26.99 -2.57
CA SER A 163 -8.50 -26.50 -3.69
C SER A 163 -9.13 -26.94 -5.01
N ASP A 164 -8.69 -26.34 -6.12
CA ASP A 164 -9.17 -26.65 -7.46
C ASP A 164 -10.69 -26.45 -7.65
N GLN A 165 -11.27 -25.50 -6.91
CA GLN A 165 -12.69 -25.16 -6.90
C GLN A 165 -12.89 -23.67 -7.19
N HIS A 166 -13.59 -23.33 -8.26
CA HIS A 166 -13.85 -21.94 -8.66
C HIS A 166 -15.31 -21.55 -8.46
N VAL A 167 -15.55 -20.27 -8.16
CA VAL A 167 -16.89 -19.72 -7.95
C VAL A 167 -17.73 -19.89 -9.22
N ASP A 168 -18.89 -20.52 -9.09
CA ASP A 168 -19.90 -20.64 -10.15
C ASP A 168 -21.05 -19.66 -9.93
N SER A 169 -21.64 -19.68 -8.73
CA SER A 169 -22.75 -18.80 -8.36
C SER A 169 -22.79 -18.50 -6.87
N VAL A 170 -23.48 -17.43 -6.50
CA VAL A 170 -23.65 -16.99 -5.11
C VAL A 170 -25.11 -17.16 -4.70
N LEU A 171 -25.33 -17.79 -3.55
CA LEU A 171 -26.65 -17.92 -2.95
C LEU A 171 -27.01 -16.65 -2.19
N MET A 172 -28.15 -16.08 -2.56
CA MET A 172 -28.67 -14.84 -1.99
C MET A 172 -29.99 -15.08 -1.26
N GLU A 173 -30.14 -14.49 -0.08
CA GLU A 173 -31.43 -14.29 0.58
C GLU A 173 -31.73 -12.80 0.60
N THR A 174 -32.61 -12.34 -0.30
CA THR A 174 -32.84 -10.91 -0.57
C THR A 174 -31.54 -10.20 -0.97
N ASP A 175 -30.95 -9.41 -0.07
CA ASP A 175 -29.73 -8.63 -0.25
C ASP A 175 -28.56 -9.18 0.60
N ARG A 176 -28.67 -10.43 1.06
CA ARG A 176 -27.67 -11.10 1.90
C ARG A 176 -27.02 -12.28 1.17
N VAL A 177 -25.68 -12.33 1.17
CA VAL A 177 -24.95 -13.54 0.79
C VAL A 177 -25.09 -14.59 1.89
N VAL A 178 -25.55 -15.80 1.54
CA VAL A 178 -25.75 -16.93 2.48
C VAL A 178 -24.99 -18.19 2.08
N GLY A 179 -24.36 -18.20 0.92
CA GLY A 179 -23.53 -19.31 0.46
C GLY A 179 -22.97 -19.10 -0.93
N VAL A 180 -22.12 -20.01 -1.36
CA VAL A 180 -21.46 -20.00 -2.68
C VAL A 180 -21.42 -21.42 -3.22
N VAL A 181 -21.75 -21.55 -4.50
CA VAL A 181 -21.58 -22.79 -5.27
C VAL A 181 -20.26 -22.69 -6.04
N PHE A 182 -19.46 -23.74 -5.93
CA PHE A 182 -18.20 -23.90 -6.61
C PHE A 182 -18.25 -25.09 -7.57
N ARG A 183 -17.57 -24.92 -8.70
CA ARG A 183 -17.30 -26.01 -9.64
C ARG A 183 -15.83 -26.42 -9.57
N PRO A 184 -15.53 -27.71 -9.72
CA PRO A 184 -14.16 -28.16 -9.80
C PRO A 184 -13.52 -27.66 -11.10
N THR A 185 -12.19 -27.52 -11.08
CA THR A 185 -11.41 -27.24 -12.30
C THR A 185 -11.30 -28.47 -13.21
N ASP A 186 -11.32 -29.68 -12.64
CA ASP A 186 -11.52 -30.94 -13.36
C ASP A 186 -13.02 -31.29 -13.32
N PRO A 187 -13.75 -31.27 -14.45
CA PRO A 187 -15.17 -31.59 -14.48
C PRO A 187 -15.54 -33.01 -14.03
N SER A 188 -14.56 -33.91 -13.85
CA SER A 188 -14.79 -35.25 -13.29
C SER A 188 -14.87 -35.29 -11.77
N GLU A 189 -14.47 -34.22 -11.09
CA GLU A 189 -14.59 -34.08 -9.64
C GLU A 189 -15.98 -33.57 -9.22
N GLU A 190 -16.24 -33.59 -7.91
CA GLU A 190 -17.52 -33.13 -7.35
C GLU A 190 -17.56 -31.60 -7.21
N SER A 191 -18.74 -31.02 -7.45
CA SER A 191 -19.01 -29.61 -7.12
C SER A 191 -19.16 -29.43 -5.61
N LEU A 192 -18.94 -28.21 -5.12
CA LEU A 192 -19.01 -27.88 -3.70
C LEU A 192 -20.03 -26.76 -3.47
N LEU A 193 -21.00 -27.00 -2.60
CA LEU A 193 -21.88 -25.95 -2.06
C LEU A 193 -21.45 -25.64 -0.62
N VAL A 194 -21.09 -24.39 -0.36
CA VAL A 194 -20.79 -23.91 1.00
C VAL A 194 -21.85 -22.91 1.43
N ARG A 195 -22.61 -23.24 2.48
CA ARG A 195 -23.45 -22.27 3.21
C ARG A 195 -22.65 -21.65 4.34
N ALA A 196 -22.73 -20.34 4.48
CA ALA A 196 -21.97 -19.61 5.49
C ALA A 196 -22.77 -18.44 6.07
N ARG A 197 -22.57 -18.17 7.36
CA ARG A 197 -23.19 -17.02 8.04
C ARG A 197 -22.60 -15.68 7.59
N LEU A 198 -21.34 -15.71 7.15
CA LEU A 198 -20.60 -14.59 6.61
C LEU A 198 -19.58 -15.09 5.58
N THR A 199 -19.37 -14.31 4.51
CA THR A 199 -18.40 -14.61 3.45
C THR A 199 -17.36 -13.51 3.32
N ILE A 200 -16.08 -13.89 3.21
CA ILE A 200 -14.97 -13.02 2.84
C ILE A 200 -14.55 -13.35 1.41
N ASP A 201 -14.59 -12.36 0.53
CA ASP A 201 -14.04 -12.46 -0.82
C ASP A 201 -12.60 -11.94 -0.84
N ALA A 202 -11.66 -12.88 -0.84
CA ALA A 202 -10.23 -12.64 -1.00
C ALA A 202 -9.68 -13.27 -2.30
N SER A 203 -10.56 -13.52 -3.27
CA SER A 203 -10.20 -14.01 -4.59
C SER A 203 -9.46 -12.93 -5.39
N ASP A 204 -8.66 -13.35 -6.37
CA ASP A 204 -7.86 -12.43 -7.17
C ASP A 204 -8.71 -11.41 -7.94
N TRP A 205 -9.92 -11.81 -8.33
CA TRP A 205 -10.79 -11.05 -9.22
C TRP A 205 -12.09 -10.56 -8.57
N GLY A 206 -12.27 -10.79 -7.26
CA GLY A 206 -13.53 -10.49 -6.58
C GLY A 206 -14.71 -11.31 -7.09
N ASP A 207 -14.51 -12.60 -7.31
CA ASP A 207 -15.49 -13.46 -7.99
C ASP A 207 -16.84 -13.58 -7.22
N VAL A 208 -16.83 -13.48 -5.89
CA VAL A 208 -18.07 -13.45 -5.07
C VAL A 208 -18.71 -12.06 -5.12
N ILE A 209 -17.93 -10.99 -5.03
CA ILE A 209 -18.43 -9.61 -5.20
C ILE A 209 -19.12 -9.48 -6.55
N LYS A 210 -18.48 -9.93 -7.63
CA LYS A 210 -19.01 -9.90 -8.99
C LYS A 210 -20.33 -10.67 -9.11
N SER A 211 -20.43 -11.84 -8.47
CA SER A 211 -21.54 -12.78 -8.64
C SER A 211 -22.68 -12.62 -7.63
N SER A 212 -22.47 -11.85 -6.56
CA SER A 212 -23.47 -11.57 -5.51
C SER A 212 -24.44 -10.44 -5.86
N GLY A 213 -24.21 -9.71 -6.94
CA GLY A 213 -24.94 -8.48 -7.28
C GLY A 213 -24.43 -7.23 -6.56
N ALA A 214 -23.38 -7.34 -5.73
CA ALA A 214 -22.70 -6.17 -5.19
C ALA A 214 -22.14 -5.30 -6.32
N ARG A 215 -22.24 -3.97 -6.17
CA ARG A 215 -21.78 -3.03 -7.17
C ARG A 215 -20.25 -2.97 -7.17
N TRP A 216 -19.64 -2.90 -8.35
CA TRP A 216 -18.20 -2.81 -8.52
C TRP A 216 -17.82 -1.96 -9.75
N GLU A 217 -16.57 -1.51 -9.78
CA GLU A 217 -15.95 -0.74 -10.87
C GLU A 217 -14.62 -1.39 -11.29
N ALA A 218 -14.12 -1.04 -12.47
CA ALA A 218 -12.80 -1.44 -12.95
C ALA A 218 -12.30 -0.42 -13.98
N GLY A 219 -11.00 -0.43 -14.26
CA GLY A 219 -10.39 0.50 -15.20
C GLY A 219 -10.14 1.89 -14.61
N GLN A 220 -10.12 2.93 -15.44
CA GLN A 220 -9.86 4.30 -14.96
C GLN A 220 -11.10 4.95 -14.37
N ASP A 221 -10.91 5.80 -13.37
CA ASP A 221 -11.98 6.68 -12.88
C ASP A 221 -11.86 8.05 -13.53
N PRO A 222 -12.94 8.58 -14.14
CA PRO A 222 -12.89 9.91 -14.71
C PRO A 222 -12.94 10.94 -13.57
N ARG A 223 -12.27 12.08 -13.75
CA ARG A 223 -12.23 13.18 -12.78
C ARG A 223 -13.62 13.62 -12.32
N SER A 224 -14.64 13.52 -13.19
CA SER A 224 -16.03 13.86 -12.86
C SER A 224 -16.64 12.98 -11.76
N ARG A 225 -16.14 11.74 -11.57
CA ARG A 225 -16.68 10.77 -10.60
C ARG A 225 -16.24 11.09 -9.17
N TYR A 226 -14.94 11.19 -8.93
CA TYR A 226 -14.38 11.35 -7.57
C TYR A 226 -13.72 12.70 -7.30
N LYS A 227 -13.63 13.57 -8.33
CA LYS A 227 -12.97 14.88 -8.28
C LYS A 227 -11.48 14.80 -7.91
N GLU A 228 -10.85 13.68 -8.25
CA GLU A 228 -9.44 13.44 -7.97
C GLU A 228 -8.53 14.27 -8.90
N PRO A 229 -7.54 14.99 -8.37
CA PRO A 229 -6.70 15.89 -9.16
C PRO A 229 -5.85 15.18 -10.20
N SER A 230 -5.45 13.92 -9.97
CA SER A 230 -4.65 13.12 -10.92
C SER A 230 -5.49 12.29 -11.88
N ALA A 231 -6.83 12.24 -11.69
CA ALA A 231 -7.71 11.45 -12.55
C ALA A 231 -7.79 12.03 -13.98
N PRO A 232 -7.88 11.16 -15.01
CA PRO A 232 -8.08 11.58 -16.39
C PRO A 232 -9.44 12.25 -16.59
N VAL A 233 -9.61 12.98 -17.70
CA VAL A 233 -10.89 13.61 -18.04
C VAL A 233 -11.96 12.57 -18.38
N SER A 234 -11.56 11.43 -18.96
CA SER A 234 -12.41 10.33 -19.40
C SER A 234 -11.88 9.00 -18.88
N ASP A 235 -12.78 8.03 -18.74
CA ASP A 235 -12.51 6.63 -18.38
C ASP A 235 -12.27 5.72 -19.59
N GLU A 236 -12.08 6.27 -20.80
CA GLU A 236 -11.81 5.48 -22.00
C GLU A 236 -10.30 5.27 -22.26
N PRO A 237 -9.88 4.05 -22.68
CA PRO A 237 -10.72 2.86 -22.77
C PRO A 237 -11.03 2.29 -21.38
N LYS A 238 -12.26 1.79 -21.17
CA LYS A 238 -12.68 1.17 -19.89
C LYS A 238 -11.87 -0.07 -19.49
N THR A 239 -11.10 -0.60 -20.42
CA THR A 239 -10.19 -1.74 -20.25
C THR A 239 -8.83 -1.34 -19.66
N ASP A 240 -8.50 -0.04 -19.56
CA ASP A 240 -7.22 0.42 -19.01
C ASP A 240 -7.13 0.20 -17.49
N MET A 241 -6.46 -0.88 -17.14
CA MET A 241 -6.05 -1.26 -15.79
C MET A 241 -4.54 -1.48 -15.77
N ASN A 242 -3.95 -1.57 -14.58
CA ASN A 242 -2.58 -2.04 -14.46
C ASN A 242 -2.40 -3.40 -15.17
N PRO A 243 -1.29 -3.59 -15.89
CA PRO A 243 -1.01 -4.83 -16.59
C PRO A 243 -0.88 -6.00 -15.61
N ILE A 244 -1.26 -7.18 -16.10
CA ILE A 244 -0.83 -8.44 -15.50
C ILE A 244 0.59 -8.76 -15.97
N THR A 245 1.32 -9.55 -15.17
CA THR A 245 2.66 -10.00 -15.55
C THR A 245 2.82 -11.47 -15.21
N TRP A 246 3.23 -12.29 -16.18
CA TRP A 246 3.67 -13.64 -15.86
C TRP A 246 5.14 -13.59 -15.42
N CYS A 247 5.37 -13.55 -14.11
CA CYS A 247 6.71 -13.52 -13.53
C CYS A 247 7.49 -14.77 -13.94
N MET A 248 8.78 -14.63 -14.22
CA MET A 248 9.66 -15.73 -14.62
C MET A 248 10.72 -15.94 -13.55
N ILE A 249 10.87 -17.17 -13.06
CA ILE A 249 11.96 -17.56 -12.18
C ILE A 249 13.01 -18.29 -13.01
N LEU A 250 14.23 -17.78 -12.99
CA LEU A 250 15.36 -18.37 -13.70
C LEU A 250 16.41 -18.88 -12.72
N GLU A 251 16.86 -20.11 -12.91
CA GLU A 251 17.92 -20.76 -12.16
C GLU A 251 19.17 -20.91 -13.01
N GLN A 252 20.33 -20.59 -12.45
CA GLN A 252 21.60 -20.75 -13.12
C GLN A 252 21.96 -22.24 -13.27
N GLN A 253 22.44 -22.61 -14.45
CA GLN A 253 22.91 -23.94 -14.82
C GLN A 253 24.36 -23.89 -15.30
N LYS A 254 25.08 -25.01 -15.11
CA LYS A 254 26.48 -25.15 -15.51
C LYS A 254 26.67 -24.99 -17.02
N GLU A 255 25.85 -25.70 -17.80
CA GLU A 255 25.95 -25.72 -19.26
C GLU A 255 24.95 -24.75 -19.88
N PRO A 256 25.34 -24.01 -20.95
CA PRO A 256 24.43 -23.13 -21.64
C PRO A 256 23.37 -23.95 -22.40
N ARG A 257 22.10 -23.55 -22.28
CA ARG A 257 20.97 -24.16 -22.98
C ARG A 257 20.05 -23.09 -23.56
N LEU A 258 19.93 -23.08 -24.88
CA LEU A 258 18.98 -22.20 -25.56
C LEU A 258 17.56 -22.76 -25.47
N PHE A 259 16.62 -21.87 -25.15
CA PHE A 259 15.20 -22.12 -25.24
C PHE A 259 14.80 -22.21 -26.72
N PRO A 260 13.92 -23.14 -27.11
CA PRO A 260 13.35 -23.17 -28.46
C PRO A 260 12.73 -21.81 -28.81
N LYS A 261 12.92 -21.36 -30.05
CA LYS A 261 12.35 -20.08 -30.51
C LYS A 261 10.81 -20.13 -30.35
N PRO A 262 10.20 -19.25 -29.54
CA PRO A 262 8.75 -19.22 -29.36
C PRO A 262 8.03 -18.77 -30.64
N ASP A 263 6.80 -19.25 -30.80
CA ASP A 263 5.95 -18.91 -31.94
C ASP A 263 5.68 -17.41 -31.98
N GLY A 264 5.83 -16.81 -33.17
CA GLY A 264 5.64 -15.38 -33.39
C GLY A 264 6.69 -14.48 -32.73
N TYR A 265 7.85 -15.02 -32.29
CA TYR A 265 8.94 -14.19 -31.78
C TYR A 265 9.53 -13.26 -32.87
N GLU A 266 9.59 -11.97 -32.54
CA GLU A 266 10.28 -10.94 -33.30
C GLU A 266 11.07 -10.01 -32.37
N PRO A 267 12.31 -9.59 -32.69
CA PRO A 267 13.08 -8.69 -31.84
C PRO A 267 12.39 -7.36 -31.52
N ALA A 268 11.50 -6.89 -32.41
CA ALA A 268 10.78 -5.63 -32.29
C ALA A 268 9.78 -5.55 -31.14
N TYR A 269 9.48 -6.66 -30.44
CA TYR A 269 8.74 -6.63 -29.17
C TYR A 269 9.55 -5.98 -28.02
N PHE A 270 10.89 -5.98 -28.10
CA PHE A 270 11.75 -5.68 -26.94
C PHE A 270 12.90 -4.71 -27.23
N SER A 271 12.97 -4.14 -28.45
CA SER A 271 14.05 -3.25 -28.87
C SER A 271 13.71 -1.76 -28.81
N GLY A 272 12.47 -1.38 -28.52
CA GLY A 272 12.00 0.01 -28.51
C GLY A 272 12.10 0.71 -27.14
N ASN A 273 10.97 1.15 -26.60
CA ASN A 273 10.80 1.93 -25.36
C ASN A 273 11.64 1.39 -24.18
N TRP A 274 11.76 0.07 -24.07
CA TRP A 274 12.46 -0.63 -22.98
C TRP A 274 13.79 -1.27 -23.41
N GLY A 275 14.28 -0.95 -24.62
CA GLY A 275 15.54 -1.46 -25.16
C GLY A 275 16.79 -1.02 -24.37
N TRP A 276 16.64 -0.03 -23.48
CA TRP A 276 17.66 0.42 -22.54
C TRP A 276 17.97 -0.60 -21.46
N ILE A 277 17.08 -1.56 -21.17
CA ILE A 277 17.34 -2.64 -20.20
C ILE A 277 18.56 -3.45 -20.67
N LYS A 278 19.63 -3.38 -19.90
CA LYS A 278 20.91 -4.07 -20.12
C LYS A 278 21.02 -5.35 -19.30
N GLU A 279 22.04 -6.16 -19.61
CA GLU A 279 22.32 -7.43 -18.93
C GLU A 279 22.37 -7.26 -17.40
N ASP A 280 23.11 -6.27 -16.89
CA ASP A 280 23.24 -6.03 -15.45
C ASP A 280 21.91 -5.73 -14.77
N PHE A 281 21.06 -4.90 -15.38
CA PHE A 281 19.75 -4.56 -14.81
C PHE A 281 18.84 -5.80 -14.78
N ALA A 282 18.78 -6.55 -15.90
CA ALA A 282 17.97 -7.76 -15.97
C ALA A 282 18.47 -8.83 -14.99
N TYR A 283 19.77 -8.86 -14.71
CA TYR A 283 20.38 -9.84 -13.81
C TYR A 283 20.23 -9.49 -12.33
N THR A 284 20.46 -8.23 -11.94
CA THR A 284 20.68 -7.87 -10.52
C THR A 284 19.46 -7.29 -9.81
N THR A 285 18.48 -6.74 -10.55
CA THR A 285 17.44 -5.86 -9.98
C THR A 285 16.46 -6.56 -9.05
N ARG A 286 16.15 -7.84 -9.28
CA ARG A 286 15.25 -8.66 -8.44
C ARG A 286 15.78 -10.10 -8.30
N ARG A 287 17.03 -10.25 -7.89
CA ARG A 287 17.60 -11.57 -7.56
C ARG A 287 16.90 -12.17 -6.36
N LEU A 288 16.53 -13.44 -6.44
CA LEU A 288 15.98 -14.17 -5.30
C LEU A 288 17.10 -14.76 -4.44
N VAL A 289 18.16 -15.25 -5.09
CA VAL A 289 19.38 -15.78 -4.47
C VAL A 289 20.58 -15.29 -5.28
N ASP A 290 21.50 -14.61 -4.61
CA ASP A 290 22.82 -14.25 -5.12
C ASP A 290 23.82 -15.35 -4.74
N GLY A 291 24.02 -16.28 -5.65
CA GLY A 291 24.87 -17.45 -5.46
C GLY A 291 26.36 -17.14 -5.42
N GLN A 292 26.77 -15.90 -5.72
CA GLN A 292 28.18 -15.48 -5.71
C GLN A 292 28.45 -14.30 -4.78
N GLY A 293 27.41 -13.69 -4.21
CA GLY A 293 27.53 -12.53 -3.34
C GLY A 293 27.90 -12.85 -1.89
N TYR A 294 27.88 -14.12 -1.50
CA TYR A 294 28.10 -14.59 -0.14
C TYR A 294 28.98 -15.84 -0.14
N GLU A 295 29.98 -15.90 0.74
CA GLU A 295 30.87 -17.06 0.86
C GLU A 295 30.13 -18.29 1.42
N GLU A 296 29.08 -18.06 2.21
CA GLU A 296 28.28 -19.09 2.88
C GLU A 296 27.26 -19.76 1.96
N ILE A 297 26.99 -19.19 0.78
CA ILE A 297 25.99 -19.70 -0.15
C ILE A 297 26.65 -20.61 -1.18
N ASP A 298 26.48 -21.93 -1.00
CA ASP A 298 26.76 -22.94 -2.04
C ASP A 298 25.46 -23.23 -2.84
N HIS A 299 24.99 -22.24 -3.60
CA HIS A 299 23.76 -22.34 -4.38
C HIS A 299 23.89 -21.55 -5.69
N PRO A 300 23.35 -22.03 -6.84
CA PRO A 300 23.30 -21.24 -8.08
C PRO A 300 22.49 -19.94 -7.93
N ASP A 301 22.79 -18.95 -8.78
CA ASP A 301 21.97 -17.74 -8.87
C ASP A 301 20.52 -18.08 -9.23
N ILE A 302 19.57 -17.44 -8.53
CA ILE A 302 18.15 -17.49 -8.85
C ILE A 302 17.64 -16.07 -9.08
N LEU A 303 17.06 -15.84 -10.25
CA LEU A 303 16.55 -14.53 -10.67
C LEU A 303 15.02 -14.55 -10.72
N LEU A 304 14.39 -13.48 -10.25
CA LEU A 304 13.04 -13.11 -10.67
C LEU A 304 13.15 -12.10 -11.81
N ILE A 305 12.60 -12.45 -12.97
CA ILE A 305 12.39 -11.51 -14.06
C ILE A 305 10.97 -10.95 -13.96
N ASN A 306 10.89 -9.70 -13.55
CA ASN A 306 9.69 -8.87 -13.54
C ASN A 306 10.09 -7.43 -13.90
N ASN A 307 9.80 -7.01 -15.14
CA ASN A 307 10.13 -5.69 -15.65
C ASN A 307 9.18 -5.31 -16.81
N PRO A 308 9.20 -4.05 -17.27
CA PRO A 308 8.24 -3.55 -18.25
C PRO A 308 8.17 -4.27 -19.60
N ASN A 309 9.19 -5.05 -20.00
CA ASN A 309 9.12 -5.83 -21.24
C ASN A 309 8.08 -6.95 -21.19
N ILE A 310 7.73 -7.44 -19.99
CA ILE A 310 6.76 -8.52 -19.79
C ILE A 310 5.51 -8.08 -19.03
N ASP A 311 5.37 -6.79 -18.76
CA ASP A 311 4.08 -6.22 -18.40
C ASP A 311 3.15 -6.35 -19.61
N TYR A 312 1.97 -6.95 -19.42
CA TYR A 312 1.02 -7.24 -20.48
C TYR A 312 -0.21 -6.31 -20.37
N PRO A 313 -0.28 -5.22 -21.18
CA PRO A 313 -1.38 -4.27 -21.14
C PRO A 313 -2.74 -4.92 -21.47
N LEU A 314 -3.80 -4.43 -20.83
CA LEU A 314 -5.15 -4.99 -20.94
C LEU A 314 -6.09 -4.16 -21.83
N ASP A 315 -5.56 -3.14 -22.51
CA ASP A 315 -6.38 -2.13 -23.20
C ASP A 315 -6.84 -2.53 -24.61
N MET A 316 -5.91 -2.98 -25.47
CA MET A 316 -6.14 -3.34 -26.87
C MET A 316 -5.47 -4.66 -27.23
N TRP A 317 -6.20 -5.69 -27.61
CA TRP A 317 -5.61 -7.02 -27.84
C TRP A 317 -4.87 -7.15 -29.18
N PRO A 318 -3.84 -8.02 -29.26
CA PRO A 318 -3.39 -8.56 -30.55
C PRO A 318 -4.55 -9.14 -31.35
N GLN A 319 -4.51 -9.03 -32.68
CA GLN A 319 -5.63 -9.41 -33.55
C GLN A 319 -6.10 -10.85 -33.29
N SER A 320 -5.17 -11.81 -33.14
CA SER A 320 -5.50 -13.21 -32.85
C SER A 320 -6.21 -13.41 -31.52
N VAL A 321 -5.85 -12.63 -30.50
CA VAL A 321 -6.49 -12.65 -29.18
C VAL A 321 -7.88 -12.04 -29.26
N ALA A 322 -8.02 -10.91 -29.96
CA ALA A 322 -9.32 -10.28 -30.19
C ALA A 322 -10.28 -11.24 -30.93
N ASP A 323 -9.83 -11.87 -32.02
CA ASP A 323 -10.64 -12.81 -32.80
C ASP A 323 -11.06 -14.03 -31.97
N ALA A 324 -10.13 -14.58 -31.18
CA ALA A 324 -10.43 -15.70 -30.28
C ALA A 324 -11.45 -15.32 -29.20
N LEU A 325 -11.35 -14.12 -28.63
CA LEU A 325 -12.34 -13.61 -27.67
C LEU A 325 -13.71 -13.44 -28.34
N GLU A 326 -13.79 -12.80 -29.50
CA GLU A 326 -15.04 -12.59 -30.23
C GLU A 326 -15.71 -13.92 -30.64
N ALA A 327 -14.92 -14.97 -30.87
CA ALA A 327 -15.44 -16.31 -31.14
C ALA A 327 -16.12 -16.95 -29.92
N THR A 328 -15.77 -16.54 -28.69
CA THR A 328 -16.48 -16.99 -27.47
C THR A 328 -17.80 -16.26 -27.27
N GLU A 329 -17.81 -14.96 -27.52
CA GLU A 329 -18.96 -14.07 -27.32
C GLU A 329 -18.71 -12.76 -28.06
N GLN A 330 -19.69 -12.30 -28.82
CA GLN A 330 -19.61 -11.04 -29.53
C GLN A 330 -19.38 -9.87 -28.54
N GLY A 331 -18.34 -9.08 -28.78
CA GLY A 331 -17.92 -7.97 -27.93
C GLY A 331 -17.00 -8.36 -26.78
N ALA A 332 -16.65 -9.65 -26.60
CA ALA A 332 -15.74 -10.08 -25.54
C ALA A 332 -14.37 -9.39 -25.61
N SER A 333 -13.88 -9.06 -26.80
CA SER A 333 -12.60 -8.34 -26.96
C SER A 333 -12.63 -6.92 -26.37
N LYS A 334 -13.82 -6.38 -26.07
CA LYS A 334 -14.01 -5.04 -25.48
C LYS A 334 -14.33 -5.10 -23.98
N LYS A 335 -14.46 -6.30 -23.40
CA LYS A 335 -14.68 -6.47 -21.97
C LYS A 335 -13.42 -6.13 -21.20
N ASN A 336 -13.60 -5.52 -20.04
CA ASN A 336 -12.55 -5.46 -19.05
C ASN A 336 -12.23 -6.89 -18.57
N LEU A 337 -10.95 -7.21 -18.32
CA LEU A 337 -10.50 -8.56 -17.92
C LEU A 337 -11.28 -9.10 -16.71
N VAL A 338 -11.67 -8.24 -15.76
CA VAL A 338 -12.45 -8.68 -14.58
C VAL A 338 -13.88 -9.10 -14.94
N ALA A 339 -14.42 -8.59 -16.05
CA ALA A 339 -15.77 -8.91 -16.53
C ALA A 339 -15.79 -10.21 -17.36
N MET A 340 -14.64 -10.66 -17.87
CA MET A 340 -14.52 -11.88 -18.67
C MET A 340 -14.86 -13.15 -17.88
N THR A 341 -15.27 -14.21 -18.58
CA THR A 341 -15.40 -15.56 -18.02
C THR A 341 -14.02 -16.19 -17.79
N ARG A 342 -13.95 -17.36 -17.14
CA ARG A 342 -12.68 -18.09 -16.95
C ARG A 342 -12.08 -18.50 -18.30
N GLU A 343 -12.88 -19.00 -19.23
CA GLU A 343 -12.46 -19.41 -20.57
C GLU A 343 -11.91 -18.24 -21.37
N GLN A 344 -12.57 -17.08 -21.30
CA GLN A 344 -12.11 -15.85 -21.93
C GLN A 344 -10.78 -15.36 -21.34
N ARG A 345 -10.61 -15.42 -20.01
CA ARG A 345 -9.35 -15.07 -19.34
C ARG A 345 -8.21 -15.99 -19.78
N GLU A 346 -8.46 -17.29 -19.97
CA GLU A 346 -7.42 -18.22 -20.44
C GLU A 346 -6.89 -17.90 -21.84
N ILE A 347 -7.72 -17.34 -22.74
CA ILE A 347 -7.26 -16.85 -24.05
C ILE A 347 -6.23 -15.74 -23.87
N VAL A 348 -6.51 -14.77 -22.99
CA VAL A 348 -5.59 -13.66 -22.68
C VAL A 348 -4.34 -14.17 -21.98
N PHE A 349 -4.49 -15.09 -21.03
CA PHE A 349 -3.37 -15.66 -20.27
C PHE A 349 -2.44 -16.49 -21.14
N ALA A 350 -2.96 -17.24 -22.11
CA ALA A 350 -2.14 -17.97 -23.07
C ALA A 350 -1.21 -17.05 -23.88
N ASP A 351 -1.72 -15.91 -24.35
CA ASP A 351 -0.88 -14.93 -25.07
C ASP A 351 0.12 -14.24 -24.14
N ALA A 352 -0.29 -13.88 -22.92
CA ALA A 352 0.59 -13.28 -21.93
C ALA A 352 1.76 -14.21 -21.54
N ARG A 353 1.49 -15.51 -21.32
CA ARG A 353 2.53 -16.53 -21.08
C ARG A 353 3.49 -16.63 -22.25
N ASN A 354 2.96 -16.70 -23.48
CA ASN A 354 3.79 -16.74 -24.68
C ASN A 354 4.65 -15.48 -24.84
N HIS A 355 4.11 -14.29 -24.50
CA HIS A 355 4.88 -13.04 -24.48
C HIS A 355 6.05 -13.07 -23.49
N THR A 356 5.83 -13.60 -22.27
CA THR A 356 6.92 -13.84 -21.31
C THR A 356 7.99 -14.77 -21.88
N LEU A 357 7.60 -15.86 -22.54
CA LEU A 357 8.54 -16.80 -23.15
C LEU A 357 9.31 -16.20 -24.35
N LYS A 358 8.66 -15.34 -25.15
CA LYS A 358 9.32 -14.52 -26.20
C LYS A 358 10.41 -13.65 -25.59
N TYR A 359 10.16 -13.04 -24.44
CA TYR A 359 11.16 -12.22 -23.75
C TYR A 359 12.32 -13.05 -23.18
N TYR A 360 12.02 -14.22 -22.59
CA TYR A 360 13.07 -15.14 -22.14
C TYR A 360 14.01 -15.52 -23.29
N TYR A 361 13.44 -15.93 -24.43
CA TYR A 361 14.23 -16.21 -25.64
C TYR A 361 15.03 -14.98 -26.09
N HIS A 362 14.44 -13.78 -26.08
CA HIS A 362 15.12 -12.53 -26.41
C HIS A 362 16.36 -12.28 -25.54
N LEU A 363 16.24 -12.47 -24.22
CA LEU A 363 17.35 -12.32 -23.28
C LEU A 363 18.51 -13.24 -23.64
N GLN A 364 18.25 -14.51 -23.98
CA GLN A 364 19.31 -15.46 -24.36
C GLN A 364 20.01 -15.11 -25.68
N GLN A 365 19.29 -14.48 -26.62
CA GLN A 365 19.87 -13.99 -27.87
C GLN A 365 20.78 -12.78 -27.61
N LYS A 366 20.30 -11.84 -26.78
CA LYS A 366 20.95 -10.55 -26.54
C LYS A 366 22.11 -10.65 -25.55
N PHE A 367 22.03 -11.54 -24.56
CA PHE A 367 22.91 -11.58 -23.40
C PHE A 367 23.43 -13.01 -23.18
N ALA A 368 24.75 -13.18 -23.25
CA ALA A 368 25.38 -14.49 -23.15
C ALA A 368 25.11 -15.14 -21.78
N ARG A 369 25.06 -14.34 -20.70
CA ARG A 369 24.80 -14.85 -19.34
C ARG A 369 23.46 -15.57 -19.22
N PHE A 370 22.44 -15.12 -19.94
CA PHE A 370 21.10 -15.72 -19.91
C PHE A 370 21.02 -17.09 -20.60
N ARG A 371 22.05 -17.48 -21.37
CA ARG A 371 22.13 -18.84 -21.93
C ARG A 371 22.39 -19.89 -20.84
N ASN A 372 22.96 -19.49 -19.71
CA ASN A 372 23.14 -20.32 -18.52
C ASN A 372 21.97 -20.21 -17.53
N MET A 373 20.90 -19.48 -17.87
CA MET A 373 19.75 -19.31 -17.01
C MET A 373 18.56 -20.09 -17.58
N ALA A 374 17.98 -21.00 -16.81
CA ALA A 374 16.87 -21.85 -17.21
C ALA A 374 15.61 -21.58 -16.37
N LEU A 375 14.42 -21.74 -16.96
CA LEU A 375 13.17 -21.64 -16.20
C LEU A 375 13.14 -22.65 -15.04
N SER A 376 12.79 -22.17 -13.85
CA SER A 376 12.65 -23.00 -12.65
C SER A 376 11.48 -23.97 -12.80
N ARG A 377 11.68 -25.22 -12.39
CA ARG A 377 10.64 -26.25 -12.41
C ARG A 377 9.72 -26.23 -11.19
N GLU A 378 9.94 -25.30 -10.26
CA GLU A 378 9.33 -25.32 -8.93
C GLU A 378 7.79 -25.23 -8.94
N PHE A 379 7.19 -24.68 -9.99
CA PHE A 379 5.73 -24.55 -10.12
C PHE A 379 5.02 -25.83 -10.54
N GLY A 380 5.72 -26.80 -11.15
CA GLY A 380 5.11 -28.01 -11.71
C GLY A 380 4.24 -27.78 -12.97
N THR A 381 4.14 -26.55 -13.47
CA THR A 381 3.43 -26.21 -14.71
C THR A 381 4.22 -26.67 -15.95
N LYS A 382 3.49 -26.91 -17.05
CA LYS A 382 4.06 -27.41 -18.32
C LYS A 382 5.08 -26.45 -18.93
N ASP A 383 4.86 -25.16 -18.79
CA ASP A 383 5.72 -24.09 -19.30
C ASP A 383 6.71 -23.56 -18.25
N HIS A 384 6.69 -24.12 -17.03
CA HIS A 384 7.55 -23.73 -15.92
C HIS A 384 7.35 -22.28 -15.45
N LEU A 385 6.21 -21.67 -15.79
CA LEU A 385 5.79 -20.38 -15.29
C LEU A 385 4.87 -20.54 -14.06
N PRO A 386 4.70 -19.51 -13.21
CA PRO A 386 3.73 -19.53 -12.11
C PRO A 386 2.32 -19.96 -12.56
N PRO A 387 1.52 -20.62 -11.70
CA PRO A 387 0.17 -21.03 -12.07
C PRO A 387 -0.78 -19.85 -12.34
N LYS A 388 -0.50 -18.66 -11.80
CA LYS A 388 -1.28 -17.43 -12.00
C LYS A 388 -0.38 -16.28 -12.45
N PRO A 389 -0.93 -15.27 -13.15
CA PRO A 389 -0.18 -14.04 -13.38
C PRO A 389 -0.10 -13.22 -12.09
N TYR A 390 0.92 -12.36 -12.00
CA TYR A 390 0.93 -11.25 -11.05
C TYR A 390 -0.17 -10.24 -11.38
N ILE A 391 -1.12 -10.09 -10.46
CA ILE A 391 -2.30 -9.22 -10.60
C ILE A 391 -2.11 -7.99 -9.73
N ARG A 392 -1.89 -6.84 -10.38
CA ARG A 392 -1.70 -5.54 -9.71
C ARG A 392 -3.03 -4.86 -9.36
N GLU A 393 -4.08 -5.12 -10.13
CA GLU A 393 -5.36 -4.45 -10.00
C GLU A 393 -6.48 -5.47 -10.25
N SER A 394 -7.43 -5.53 -9.30
CA SER A 394 -8.64 -6.34 -9.40
C SER A 394 -9.83 -5.46 -9.76
N LEU A 395 -11.05 -6.01 -9.71
CA LEU A 395 -12.24 -5.15 -9.60
C LEU A 395 -12.15 -4.31 -8.33
N ARG A 396 -12.85 -3.20 -8.27
CA ARG A 396 -12.93 -2.32 -7.09
C ARG A 396 -14.36 -2.32 -6.58
N LEU A 397 -14.56 -2.68 -5.32
CA LEU A 397 -15.88 -2.73 -4.71
C LEU A 397 -16.46 -1.32 -4.59
N ILE A 398 -17.73 -1.13 -4.93
CA ILE A 398 -18.46 0.07 -4.51
C ILE A 398 -18.91 -0.15 -3.07
N ALA A 399 -18.00 0.18 -2.16
CA ALA A 399 -18.18 0.00 -0.74
C ALA A 399 -18.97 1.16 -0.11
N ARG A 400 -19.36 1.01 1.17
CA ARG A 400 -19.98 2.08 1.96
C ARG A 400 -19.14 3.36 2.02
N HIS A 401 -17.83 3.26 1.79
CA HIS A 401 -16.95 4.38 1.48
C HIS A 401 -15.95 3.97 0.40
N VAL A 402 -15.78 4.83 -0.62
CA VAL A 402 -14.73 4.67 -1.63
C VAL A 402 -13.65 5.71 -1.34
N LEU A 403 -12.45 5.26 -0.97
CA LEU A 403 -11.31 6.15 -0.71
C LEU A 403 -10.84 6.84 -1.98
N ARG A 404 -10.46 8.11 -1.85
CA ARG A 404 -10.05 8.98 -2.97
C ARG A 404 -8.67 9.58 -2.74
N GLU A 405 -8.00 9.95 -3.82
CA GLU A 405 -6.65 10.52 -3.83
C GLU A 405 -6.47 11.63 -2.78
N GLN A 406 -7.36 12.62 -2.76
CA GLN A 406 -7.30 13.76 -1.83
C GLN A 406 -7.44 13.39 -0.35
N GLU A 407 -7.85 12.17 -0.02
CA GLU A 407 -7.96 11.69 1.36
C GLU A 407 -6.68 10.99 1.83
N VAL A 408 -5.90 10.42 0.89
CA VAL A 408 -4.74 9.57 1.20
C VAL A 408 -3.39 10.24 0.94
N VAL A 409 -3.35 11.33 0.16
CA VAL A 409 -2.12 12.11 -0.04
C VAL A 409 -1.60 12.65 1.30
N GLY A 410 -0.27 12.67 1.44
CA GLY A 410 0.37 13.14 2.65
C GLY A 410 0.11 14.62 2.86
N PHE A 411 -0.23 14.99 4.10
CA PHE A 411 -0.61 16.34 4.42
C PHE A 411 0.62 17.27 4.34
N GLU A 412 0.72 18.03 3.24
CA GLU A 412 1.83 18.95 2.92
C GLU A 412 3.22 18.29 2.82
N SER A 413 3.36 17.02 3.22
CA SER A 413 4.54 16.18 3.06
C SER A 413 4.11 14.71 2.92
N ARG A 414 4.85 13.93 2.12
CA ARG A 414 4.63 12.48 2.03
C ARG A 414 4.98 11.78 3.35
N SER A 415 5.98 12.26 4.09
CA SER A 415 6.38 11.68 5.37
C SER A 415 5.39 11.91 6.53
N ASP A 416 4.43 12.82 6.33
CA ASP A 416 3.35 13.12 7.27
C ASP A 416 2.21 12.09 7.16
N TYR A 417 1.27 12.13 8.09
CA TYR A 417 0.02 11.38 7.98
C TYR A 417 -0.79 11.80 6.74
N ALA A 418 -1.62 10.89 6.25
CA ALA A 418 -2.56 11.17 5.17
C ALA A 418 -3.53 12.30 5.55
N THR A 419 -4.02 13.03 4.53
CA THR A 419 -4.93 14.18 4.68
C THR A 419 -6.16 13.86 5.53
N VAL A 420 -6.64 12.62 5.46
CA VAL A 420 -7.72 12.12 6.30
C VAL A 420 -7.26 10.88 7.08
N MET A 421 -7.45 10.90 8.40
CA MET A 421 -7.31 9.72 9.24
C MET A 421 -8.68 9.30 9.80
N PHE A 422 -9.16 8.14 9.36
CA PHE A 422 -10.53 7.68 9.61
C PHE A 422 -10.73 7.16 11.06
N PRO A 423 -11.91 7.40 11.68
CA PRO A 423 -12.19 6.94 13.05
C PRO A 423 -12.37 5.42 13.16
N ASP A 424 -12.70 4.77 12.05
CA ASP A 424 -12.92 3.33 11.88
C ASP A 424 -11.75 2.63 11.18
N ALA A 425 -10.54 3.13 11.39
CA ALA A 425 -9.30 2.55 10.86
C ALA A 425 -9.08 1.10 11.35
N ILE A 426 -8.64 0.23 10.44
CA ILE A 426 -8.40 -1.20 10.72
C ILE A 426 -7.04 -1.70 10.24
N PHE A 427 -6.37 -1.01 9.32
CA PHE A 427 -4.94 -1.20 9.03
C PHE A 427 -4.35 0.10 8.46
N CYS A 428 -3.04 0.15 8.26
CA CYS A 428 -2.35 1.30 7.68
C CYS A 428 -1.48 0.92 6.48
N TRP A 429 -1.17 1.91 5.65
CA TRP A 429 -0.23 1.74 4.55
C TRP A 429 0.45 3.05 4.17
N GLN A 430 1.57 2.92 3.47
CA GLN A 430 2.21 4.01 2.75
C GLN A 430 2.92 3.50 1.50
N PHE A 431 2.53 4.01 0.34
CA PHE A 431 3.21 3.70 -0.92
C PHE A 431 3.07 4.81 -1.96
N GLU A 432 3.76 4.64 -3.08
CA GLU A 432 3.66 5.52 -4.23
C GLU A 432 2.35 5.29 -4.98
N LEU A 433 1.86 6.33 -5.68
CA LEU A 433 0.80 6.16 -6.67
C LEU A 433 1.46 5.55 -7.93
N ASP A 434 1.60 4.22 -7.93
CA ASP A 434 2.43 3.49 -8.85
C ASP A 434 1.60 2.77 -9.92
N PHE A 435 1.64 3.32 -11.14
CA PHE A 435 1.05 2.69 -12.32
C PHE A 435 2.13 2.13 -13.22
N HIS A 436 1.94 0.87 -13.63
CA HIS A 436 2.73 0.23 -14.67
C HIS A 436 2.24 0.64 -16.07
N PRO A 437 3.00 0.34 -17.15
CA PRO A 437 2.63 0.72 -18.51
C PRO A 437 1.34 0.01 -18.98
N THR A 438 0.22 0.73 -19.00
CA THR A 438 -1.12 0.19 -19.26
C THR A 438 -1.55 0.22 -20.73
N HIS A 439 -0.72 0.79 -21.61
CA HIS A 439 -1.04 0.97 -23.03
C HIS A 439 -0.20 0.03 -23.91
N ARG A 440 -0.84 -0.63 -24.88
CA ARG A 440 -0.12 -1.40 -25.90
C ARG A 440 0.24 -0.51 -27.10
N LYS A 441 1.54 -0.32 -27.32
CA LYS A 441 2.08 0.43 -28.46
C LYS A 441 2.62 -0.52 -29.53
N TRP A 442 2.02 -0.52 -30.71
CA TRP A 442 2.48 -1.32 -31.86
C TRP A 442 3.79 -0.77 -32.41
N THR A 443 4.76 -1.65 -32.71
CA THR A 443 6.11 -1.25 -33.11
C THR A 443 6.36 -1.36 -34.61
N THR A 444 5.36 -1.77 -35.39
CA THR A 444 5.43 -1.89 -36.86
C THR A 444 4.12 -1.48 -37.53
N ASP A 445 4.16 -1.27 -38.84
CA ASP A 445 2.98 -0.91 -39.66
C ASP A 445 1.93 -2.04 -39.75
N ARG A 446 2.22 -3.24 -39.23
CA ARG A 446 1.25 -4.34 -39.11
C ARG A 446 0.23 -4.11 -37.97
N ALA A 447 0.37 -3.03 -37.21
CA ALA A 447 -0.54 -2.69 -36.12
C ALA A 447 -0.79 -3.89 -35.18
N ASN A 448 -2.04 -4.22 -34.89
CA ASN A 448 -2.42 -5.29 -33.98
C ASN A 448 -2.12 -6.72 -34.46
N ALA A 449 -1.69 -6.89 -35.72
CA ALA A 449 -1.14 -8.15 -36.22
C ALA A 449 0.39 -8.25 -36.05
N GLY A 450 1.03 -7.19 -35.56
CA GLY A 450 2.48 -7.08 -35.39
C GLY A 450 2.95 -7.07 -33.94
N PRO A 451 4.27 -6.93 -33.73
CA PRO A 451 4.86 -6.78 -32.42
C PRO A 451 4.41 -5.48 -31.72
N TRP A 452 4.45 -5.51 -30.40
CA TRP A 452 4.09 -4.40 -29.53
C TRP A 452 5.02 -4.30 -28.33
N GLU A 453 5.00 -3.14 -27.68
CA GLU A 453 5.66 -2.87 -26.41
C GLU A 453 4.69 -2.21 -25.43
N ALA A 454 4.90 -2.43 -24.14
CA ALA A 454 4.11 -1.78 -23.10
C ALA A 454 4.51 -0.28 -23.03
N ASP A 455 3.54 0.61 -22.87
CA ASP A 455 3.75 2.05 -22.80
C ASP A 455 2.80 2.68 -21.77
N PHE A 456 3.12 3.90 -21.33
CA PHE A 456 2.31 4.62 -20.36
C PHE A 456 1.18 5.40 -21.02
N ARG A 457 -0.01 5.35 -20.40
CA ARG A 457 -1.12 6.23 -20.79
C ARG A 457 -1.15 7.50 -19.95
N GLY A 458 -0.97 8.65 -20.59
CA GLY A 458 -1.17 9.96 -19.98
C GLY A 458 -0.28 10.20 -18.76
N SER A 459 -0.90 10.46 -17.60
CA SER A 459 -0.25 10.72 -16.31
C SER A 459 -0.02 9.48 -15.45
N ARG A 460 -0.54 8.31 -15.84
CA ARG A 460 -0.30 7.02 -15.17
C ARG A 460 1.15 6.61 -15.42
N ARG A 461 2.00 6.75 -14.42
CA ARG A 461 3.44 6.47 -14.48
C ARG A 461 3.93 5.88 -13.16
N PHE A 462 5.14 5.31 -13.19
CA PHE A 462 5.82 4.86 -11.99
C PHE A 462 6.01 5.97 -10.97
N GLY A 463 5.80 5.64 -9.69
CA GLY A 463 6.29 6.42 -8.56
C GLY A 463 5.85 7.88 -8.46
N ARG A 464 4.70 8.27 -9.04
CA ARG A 464 4.31 9.69 -9.10
C ARG A 464 3.72 10.16 -7.78
N GLY A 465 4.54 10.79 -6.94
CA GLY A 465 4.11 11.19 -5.61
C GLY A 465 3.80 9.97 -4.75
N GLY A 466 2.94 10.10 -3.75
CA GLY A 466 2.55 8.96 -2.92
C GLY A 466 1.57 9.35 -1.84
N THR A 467 1.06 8.33 -1.16
CA THR A 467 0.24 8.53 0.01
C THR A 467 1.09 9.08 1.15
N GLY A 468 0.43 9.80 2.06
CA GLY A 468 0.96 9.93 3.40
C GLY A 468 0.96 8.58 4.10
N ARG A 469 1.24 8.60 5.39
CA ARG A 469 0.94 7.45 6.24
C ARG A 469 -0.56 7.36 6.45
N ALA A 470 -1.21 6.50 5.66
CA ALA A 470 -2.66 6.41 5.55
C ALA A 470 -3.21 5.27 6.43
N VAL A 471 -4.52 5.34 6.70
CA VAL A 471 -5.27 4.29 7.39
C VAL A 471 -6.48 3.88 6.58
N PHE A 472 -6.79 2.58 6.57
CA PHE A 472 -7.89 2.03 5.81
C PHE A 472 -9.13 1.89 6.70
N PRO A 473 -10.27 2.49 6.36
CA PRO A 473 -11.49 2.41 7.15
C PRO A 473 -12.24 1.11 6.92
N LEU A 474 -12.80 0.53 7.99
CA LEU A 474 -13.59 -0.70 7.96
C LEU A 474 -14.70 -0.65 6.90
N ARG A 475 -15.44 0.46 6.83
CA ARG A 475 -16.57 0.62 5.90
C ARG A 475 -16.16 0.55 4.41
N ALA A 476 -14.89 0.69 4.08
CA ALA A 476 -14.40 0.52 2.71
C ALA A 476 -14.15 -0.95 2.32
N MET A 477 -14.30 -1.90 3.24
CA MET A 477 -14.30 -3.34 2.94
C MET A 477 -15.72 -3.89 2.70
N LEU A 478 -16.75 -3.10 2.99
CA LEU A 478 -18.13 -3.58 3.05
C LEU A 478 -18.93 -3.07 1.85
N PRO A 479 -19.65 -3.94 1.13
CA PRO A 479 -20.53 -3.51 0.05
C PRO A 479 -21.56 -2.50 0.56
N ASP A 480 -21.94 -1.57 -0.32
CA ASP A 480 -22.90 -0.52 0.00
C ASP A 480 -24.35 -1.01 0.13
N SER A 481 -24.67 -2.10 -0.56
CA SER A 481 -26.03 -2.59 -0.81
C SER A 481 -26.22 -4.08 -0.52
N ILE A 482 -25.14 -4.83 -0.28
CA ILE A 482 -25.17 -6.27 -0.01
C ILE A 482 -24.63 -6.53 1.40
N SER A 483 -25.33 -7.37 2.15
CA SER A 483 -24.98 -7.84 3.49
C SER A 483 -24.38 -9.25 3.46
N GLY A 484 -23.76 -9.70 4.56
CA GLY A 484 -23.13 -11.02 4.63
C GLY A 484 -21.84 -11.18 3.81
N LEU A 485 -21.26 -10.10 3.29
CA LEU A 485 -20.06 -10.11 2.44
C LEU A 485 -19.02 -9.06 2.88
N ILE A 486 -17.73 -9.44 2.88
CA ILE A 486 -16.58 -8.56 3.12
C ILE A 486 -15.57 -8.75 1.99
N GLY A 487 -15.11 -7.66 1.36
CA GLY A 487 -13.96 -7.68 0.45
C GLY A 487 -12.65 -7.62 1.24
N ALA A 488 -11.61 -8.36 0.84
CA ALA A 488 -10.39 -8.49 1.65
C ALA A 488 -9.07 -8.52 0.87
N GLN A 489 -9.06 -8.46 -0.46
CA GLN A 489 -7.84 -8.52 -1.28
C GLN A 489 -7.64 -7.19 -2.03
N LYS A 490 -7.37 -7.21 -3.34
CA LYS A 490 -7.30 -6.00 -4.18
C LYS A 490 -8.68 -5.53 -4.64
N ASN A 491 -9.74 -6.07 -4.04
CA ASN A 491 -11.15 -5.90 -4.35
C ASN A 491 -11.87 -4.99 -3.35
N LEU A 492 -11.16 -3.99 -2.81
CA LEU A 492 -11.64 -3.08 -1.77
C LEU A 492 -12.26 -1.80 -2.35
N GLY A 493 -12.88 -1.02 -1.46
CA GLY A 493 -13.51 0.27 -1.76
C GLY A 493 -12.53 1.42 -1.90
N TYR A 494 -11.95 1.58 -3.08
CA TYR A 494 -11.06 2.70 -3.41
C TYR A 494 -11.14 3.09 -4.88
N SER A 495 -10.70 4.30 -5.24
CA SER A 495 -10.51 4.67 -6.63
C SER A 495 -9.32 3.93 -7.26
N SER A 496 -9.22 3.96 -8.59
CA SER A 496 -8.10 3.44 -9.37
C SER A 496 -6.77 4.10 -8.99
N ILE A 497 -6.81 5.38 -8.59
CA ILE A 497 -5.61 6.09 -8.14
C ILE A 497 -5.15 5.52 -6.80
N VAL A 498 -6.05 5.41 -5.82
CA VAL A 498 -5.69 4.90 -4.50
C VAL A 498 -5.30 3.43 -4.56
N SER A 499 -5.99 2.61 -5.37
CA SER A 499 -5.68 1.19 -5.55
C SER A 499 -4.26 0.95 -6.07
N SER A 500 -3.70 1.88 -6.85
CA SER A 500 -2.31 1.80 -7.32
C SER A 500 -1.28 1.81 -6.19
N SER A 501 -1.66 2.30 -5.01
CA SER A 501 -0.81 2.40 -3.81
C SER A 501 -1.13 1.40 -2.69
N CYS A 502 -2.29 0.75 -2.73
CA CYS A 502 -2.78 -0.17 -1.69
C CYS A 502 -3.03 -1.56 -2.30
N ARG A 503 -1.95 -2.29 -2.59
CA ARG A 503 -1.95 -3.59 -3.30
C ARG A 503 -0.75 -4.51 -2.99
N LEU A 504 0.22 -4.07 -2.20
CA LEU A 504 1.47 -4.79 -1.94
C LEU A 504 1.26 -6.01 -1.02
N HIS A 505 2.33 -6.79 -0.82
CA HIS A 505 2.30 -8.02 -0.03
C HIS A 505 1.84 -7.78 1.42
N ASP A 506 2.38 -6.75 2.08
CA ASP A 506 2.03 -6.36 3.44
C ASP A 506 0.58 -5.87 3.55
N GLN A 507 0.20 -4.97 2.66
CA GLN A 507 -1.14 -4.37 2.58
C GLN A 507 -2.23 -5.42 2.34
N SER A 508 -1.94 -6.40 1.48
CA SER A 508 -2.86 -7.50 1.17
C SER A 508 -3.03 -8.44 2.38
N ILE A 509 -1.93 -8.80 3.06
CA ILE A 509 -2.01 -9.56 4.31
C ILE A 509 -2.77 -8.78 5.40
N HIS A 510 -2.52 -7.48 5.55
CA HIS A 510 -3.22 -6.65 6.55
C HIS A 510 -4.72 -6.52 6.25
N ALA A 511 -5.11 -6.38 4.98
CA ALA A 511 -6.51 -6.41 4.58
C ALA A 511 -7.16 -7.75 4.93
N GLY A 512 -6.50 -8.88 4.64
CA GLY A 512 -6.97 -10.20 5.05
C GLY A 512 -7.11 -10.36 6.56
N GLN A 513 -6.06 -10.01 7.31
CA GLN A 513 -6.05 -10.07 8.78
C GLN A 513 -7.17 -9.21 9.36
N ALA A 514 -7.36 -7.98 8.87
CA ALA A 514 -8.46 -7.12 9.29
C ALA A 514 -9.84 -7.73 8.98
N ALA A 515 -10.04 -8.31 7.79
CA ALA A 515 -11.29 -8.97 7.42
C ALA A 515 -11.62 -10.14 8.35
N GLY A 516 -10.62 -10.96 8.69
CA GLY A 516 -10.77 -12.08 9.64
C GLY A 516 -11.18 -11.60 11.04
N ALA A 517 -10.59 -10.49 11.52
CA ALA A 517 -10.97 -9.89 12.79
C ALA A 517 -12.39 -9.32 12.78
N VAL A 518 -12.74 -8.56 11.74
CA VAL A 518 -14.09 -8.02 11.54
C VAL A 518 -15.12 -9.15 11.51
N ALA A 519 -14.86 -10.21 10.74
CA ALA A 519 -15.73 -11.37 10.63
C ALA A 519 -15.91 -12.07 11.98
N ALA A 520 -14.83 -12.33 12.70
CA ALA A 520 -14.88 -13.05 13.96
C ALA A 520 -15.68 -12.29 15.03
N VAL A 521 -15.48 -10.97 15.13
CA VAL A 521 -16.21 -10.11 16.05
C VAL A 521 -17.71 -10.06 15.69
N SER A 522 -18.02 -9.89 14.40
CA SER A 522 -19.41 -9.82 13.89
C SER A 522 -20.16 -11.14 14.17
N LEU A 523 -19.53 -12.29 13.89
CA LEU A 523 -20.12 -13.61 14.10
C LEU A 523 -20.36 -13.93 15.58
N LYS A 524 -19.46 -13.50 16.48
CA LYS A 524 -19.62 -13.65 17.93
C LYS A 524 -20.72 -12.74 18.49
N ALA A 525 -20.83 -11.53 17.96
CA ALA A 525 -21.89 -10.60 18.33
C ALA A 525 -23.25 -10.97 17.73
N GLY A 526 -23.27 -11.81 16.68
CA GLY A 526 -24.50 -12.13 15.94
C GLY A 526 -25.02 -10.95 15.13
N GLN A 527 -24.13 -10.11 14.61
CA GLN A 527 -24.46 -8.85 13.93
C GLN A 527 -23.75 -8.72 12.59
N GLU A 528 -24.22 -7.77 11.77
CA GLU A 528 -23.56 -7.45 10.50
C GLU A 528 -22.22 -6.76 10.70
N PRO A 529 -21.25 -7.00 9.80
CA PRO A 529 -20.04 -6.22 9.78
C PRO A 529 -20.36 -4.74 9.55
N GLY A 530 -19.69 -3.88 10.31
CA GLY A 530 -19.81 -2.42 10.21
C GLY A 530 -20.57 -1.73 11.33
N GLU A 531 -21.06 -2.44 12.34
CA GLU A 531 -21.47 -1.79 13.59
C GLU A 531 -20.25 -1.25 14.34
N TYR A 532 -20.14 0.08 14.47
CA TYR A 532 -19.06 0.76 15.19
C TYR A 532 -18.92 0.34 16.65
N ALA A 533 -20.00 -0.22 17.25
CA ALA A 533 -20.04 -0.67 18.64
C ALA A 533 -18.93 -1.68 18.97
N HIS A 534 -18.42 -2.41 17.98
CA HIS A 534 -17.41 -3.47 18.19
C HIS A 534 -16.02 -3.10 17.72
N LEU A 535 -15.78 -1.85 17.33
CA LEU A 535 -14.49 -1.43 16.80
C LEU A 535 -13.35 -1.62 17.82
N THR A 536 -13.63 -1.46 19.12
CA THR A 536 -12.65 -1.72 20.18
C THR A 536 -12.24 -3.19 20.24
N ALA A 537 -13.20 -4.12 20.09
CA ALA A 537 -12.92 -5.55 20.05
C ALA A 537 -12.09 -5.93 18.82
N ILE A 538 -12.38 -5.31 17.67
CA ILE A 538 -11.57 -5.47 16.45
C ILE A 538 -10.15 -4.97 16.69
N TRP A 539 -9.98 -3.75 17.22
CA TRP A 539 -8.65 -3.21 17.54
C TRP A 539 -7.89 -4.10 18.52
N SER A 540 -8.52 -4.55 19.60
CA SER A 540 -7.87 -5.43 20.57
C SER A 540 -7.42 -6.75 19.93
N ALA A 541 -8.22 -7.32 19.02
CA ALA A 541 -7.85 -8.54 18.31
C ALA A 541 -6.74 -8.36 17.26
N LEU A 542 -6.59 -7.14 16.73
CA LEU A 542 -5.49 -6.83 15.81
C LEU A 542 -4.20 -6.45 16.55
N LEU A 543 -4.32 -5.98 17.79
CA LEU A 543 -3.21 -5.50 18.62
C LEU A 543 -2.70 -6.52 19.65
N GLU A 544 -3.33 -7.68 19.76
CA GLU A 544 -2.83 -8.75 20.64
C GLU A 544 -1.53 -9.37 20.11
N SER A 545 -0.72 -9.91 21.03
CA SER A 545 0.56 -10.54 20.74
C SER A 545 0.61 -12.03 21.09
N GLU A 546 -0.53 -12.65 21.45
CA GLU A 546 -0.56 -14.05 21.91
C GLU A 546 -0.08 -15.03 20.83
N HIS A 547 -0.37 -14.74 19.56
CA HIS A 547 -0.15 -15.66 18.45
C HIS A 547 0.90 -15.20 17.43
N GLY A 548 1.56 -14.06 17.66
CA GLY A 548 2.50 -13.47 16.71
C GLY A 548 2.66 -11.96 16.92
N ALA A 549 3.21 -11.27 15.93
CA ALA A 549 3.34 -9.82 15.98
C ALA A 549 1.95 -9.12 15.97
N PRO A 550 1.69 -8.17 16.87
CA PRO A 550 0.57 -7.22 16.74
C PRO A 550 0.59 -6.49 15.39
N MET A 551 -0.58 -6.11 14.86
CA MET A 551 -0.70 -5.37 13.61
C MET A 551 -0.72 -3.86 13.86
N ALA A 552 0.09 -3.11 13.12
CA ALA A 552 0.03 -1.65 13.14
C ALA A 552 -1.25 -1.17 12.45
N VAL A 553 -2.16 -0.58 13.23
CA VAL A 553 -3.37 0.07 12.69
C VAL A 553 -3.14 1.57 12.54
N TRP A 554 -2.42 2.18 13.49
CA TRP A 554 -1.93 3.55 13.41
C TRP A 554 -0.46 3.55 12.95
N PRO A 555 -0.09 4.33 11.93
CA PRO A 555 1.22 4.21 11.27
C PRO A 555 2.32 5.02 11.96
N PHE A 556 2.63 4.68 13.21
CA PHE A 556 3.85 5.16 13.87
C PHE A 556 5.10 4.58 13.17
N SER A 557 6.16 5.39 12.99
CA SER A 557 7.40 4.93 12.33
C SER A 557 8.35 4.16 13.22
N ASP A 558 8.23 4.33 14.54
CA ASP A 558 9.34 4.11 15.48
C ASP A 558 9.00 3.13 16.60
N VAL A 559 7.88 2.41 16.49
CA VAL A 559 7.46 1.45 17.50
C VAL A 559 7.48 0.04 16.89
N ASP A 560 8.40 -0.80 17.37
CA ASP A 560 8.42 -2.22 17.01
C ASP A 560 7.15 -2.91 17.54
N PRO A 561 6.45 -3.74 16.74
CA PRO A 561 5.28 -4.48 17.19
C PRO A 561 5.48 -5.39 18.41
N PHE A 562 6.71 -5.85 18.66
CA PHE A 562 7.05 -6.65 19.83
C PHE A 562 7.41 -5.80 21.06
N ASP A 563 7.38 -4.47 20.97
CA ASP A 563 7.44 -3.62 22.14
C ASP A 563 6.25 -3.96 23.07
N PRO A 564 6.48 -4.21 24.37
CA PRO A 564 5.42 -4.63 25.30
C PRO A 564 4.29 -3.60 25.45
N ASP A 565 4.54 -2.33 25.11
CA ASP A 565 3.55 -1.26 25.14
C ASP A 565 3.04 -0.86 23.74
N PHE A 566 3.40 -1.61 22.69
CA PHE A 566 2.95 -1.32 21.33
C PHE A 566 1.43 -1.12 21.25
N ALA A 567 0.68 -2.06 21.81
CA ALA A 567 -0.78 -2.02 21.87
C ALA A 567 -1.31 -0.80 22.63
N VAL A 568 -0.59 -0.35 23.68
CA VAL A 568 -0.93 0.86 24.44
C VAL A 568 -0.88 2.09 23.54
N PHE A 569 0.24 2.28 22.83
CA PHE A 569 0.43 3.46 21.98
C PHE A 569 -0.58 3.48 20.83
N GLN A 570 -0.80 2.33 20.20
CA GLN A 570 -1.80 2.14 19.15
C GLN A 570 -3.21 2.49 19.66
N HIS A 571 -3.62 1.96 20.81
CA HIS A 571 -4.93 2.23 21.38
C HIS A 571 -5.18 3.71 21.72
N LEU A 572 -4.17 4.43 22.20
CA LEU A 572 -4.28 5.87 22.49
C LEU A 572 -4.38 6.68 21.18
N ALA A 573 -3.61 6.30 20.16
CA ALA A 573 -3.68 6.94 18.85
C ALA A 573 -5.03 6.72 18.17
N LEU A 574 -5.54 5.47 18.19
CA LEU A 574 -6.84 5.09 17.63
C LEU A 574 -8.00 5.78 18.36
N ARG A 575 -7.90 6.00 19.67
CA ARG A 575 -8.89 6.77 20.46
C ARG A 575 -8.78 8.29 20.31
N ARG A 576 -7.81 8.78 19.53
CA ARG A 576 -7.58 10.21 19.24
C ARG A 576 -7.24 11.05 20.47
N VAL A 577 -6.60 10.44 21.47
CA VAL A 577 -6.31 11.14 22.75
C VAL A 577 -4.90 11.71 22.84
N LEU A 578 -4.03 11.43 21.86
CA LEU A 578 -2.65 11.91 21.86
C LEU A 578 -2.49 13.36 21.34
N GLY A 579 -3.54 13.94 20.74
CA GLY A 579 -3.49 15.29 20.15
C GLY A 579 -2.40 15.44 19.09
N LEU A 580 -2.15 14.39 18.30
CA LEU A 580 -1.11 14.38 17.27
C LEU A 580 -1.41 15.42 16.19
N SER A 581 -0.37 16.09 15.69
CA SER A 581 -0.37 16.82 14.42
C SER A 581 -0.04 15.90 13.23
N ALA A 582 -0.21 16.39 12.01
CA ALA A 582 0.05 15.64 10.78
C ALA A 582 1.48 15.09 10.69
N SER A 583 2.45 15.84 11.21
CA SER A 583 3.87 15.46 11.16
C SER A 583 4.37 14.68 12.37
N GLU A 584 3.55 14.49 13.42
CA GLU A 584 3.94 13.69 14.59
C GLU A 584 3.74 12.19 14.30
N THR A 585 4.51 11.69 13.34
CA THR A 585 4.43 10.31 12.85
C THR A 585 5.29 9.31 13.64
N ALA A 586 6.08 9.81 14.60
CA ALA A 586 6.81 9.01 15.58
C ALA A 586 6.22 9.19 16.99
N PHE A 587 6.05 8.10 17.73
CA PHE A 587 5.55 8.13 19.10
C PHE A 587 6.62 8.62 20.09
N ARG A 588 7.86 8.15 19.92
CA ARG A 588 9.06 8.41 20.74
C ARG A 588 8.87 7.96 22.20
N PRO A 589 8.71 6.66 22.45
CA PRO A 589 8.27 6.16 23.75
C PRO A 589 9.21 6.54 24.90
N ASP A 590 10.52 6.48 24.67
CA ASP A 590 11.53 6.68 25.71
C ASP A 590 11.99 8.14 25.85
N GLN A 591 11.40 9.06 25.05
CA GLN A 591 11.64 10.49 25.19
C GLN A 591 10.94 11.01 26.46
N THR A 592 11.64 11.85 27.24
CA THR A 592 11.03 12.61 28.34
C THR A 592 9.88 13.48 27.81
N ALA A 593 8.69 13.31 28.39
CA ALA A 593 7.51 14.06 28.03
C ALA A 593 7.58 15.48 28.59
N VAL A 594 7.67 16.48 27.70
CA VAL A 594 7.60 17.91 28.07
C VAL A 594 6.19 18.30 28.51
N LYS A 595 6.10 19.34 29.34
CA LYS A 595 4.84 19.79 29.95
C LYS A 595 3.75 20.08 28.93
N GLU A 596 4.09 20.70 27.81
CA GLU A 596 3.17 21.05 26.73
C GLU A 596 2.53 19.79 26.10
N TRP A 597 3.32 18.73 25.94
CA TRP A 597 2.83 17.46 25.42
C TRP A 597 1.88 16.78 26.42
N LEU A 598 2.25 16.77 27.72
CA LEU A 598 1.42 16.21 28.79
C LEU A 598 0.06 16.93 28.88
N ASP A 599 0.08 18.26 28.93
CA ASP A 599 -1.12 19.09 29.01
C ASP A 599 -2.02 18.87 27.78
N ARG A 600 -1.43 18.77 26.58
CA ARG A 600 -2.17 18.51 25.34
C ARG A 600 -2.86 17.15 25.37
N VAL A 601 -2.17 16.08 25.80
CA VAL A 601 -2.77 14.75 25.91
C VAL A 601 -3.92 14.77 26.91
N VAL A 602 -3.74 15.36 28.10
CA VAL A 602 -4.79 15.46 29.14
C VAL A 602 -6.00 16.25 28.65
N SER A 603 -5.78 17.38 27.97
CA SER A 603 -6.85 18.17 27.37
C SER A 603 -7.63 17.34 26.35
N THR A 604 -6.91 16.67 25.45
CA THR A 604 -7.52 15.85 24.40
C THR A 604 -8.31 14.67 24.99
N VAL A 605 -7.80 14.00 26.03
CA VAL A 605 -8.51 12.93 26.74
C VAL A 605 -9.88 13.42 27.24
N LYS A 606 -9.91 14.60 27.89
CA LYS A 606 -11.15 15.21 28.41
C LYS A 606 -12.07 15.69 27.29
N GLU A 607 -11.55 16.36 26.27
CA GLU A 607 -12.30 16.83 25.09
C GLU A 607 -12.96 15.67 24.34
N ARG A 608 -12.29 14.51 24.31
CA ARG A 608 -12.84 13.29 23.71
C ARG A 608 -13.93 12.64 24.56
N GLY A 609 -14.14 13.09 25.80
CA GLY A 609 -15.20 12.62 26.70
C GLY A 609 -14.76 11.48 27.63
N TYR A 610 -13.46 11.19 27.73
CA TYR A 610 -12.94 10.22 28.68
C TYR A 610 -12.71 10.86 30.05
N GLN A 611 -12.83 10.05 31.10
CA GLN A 611 -12.43 10.44 32.45
C GLN A 611 -10.95 10.13 32.65
N PHE A 612 -10.21 11.08 33.21
CA PHE A 612 -8.80 10.92 33.58
C PHE A 612 -8.48 11.73 34.84
N SER A 613 -7.94 11.05 35.84
CA SER A 613 -7.64 11.57 37.18
C SER A 613 -6.18 11.39 37.59
N GLY A 614 -5.36 10.78 36.73
CA GLY A 614 -3.97 10.43 37.00
C GLY A 614 -3.11 11.61 37.45
N VAL A 615 -2.26 11.34 38.44
CA VAL A 615 -1.28 12.30 38.96
C VAL A 615 -0.11 12.39 37.98
N ILE A 616 0.13 13.59 37.44
CA ILE A 616 1.24 13.85 36.52
C ILE A 616 2.51 14.10 37.35
N THR A 617 3.40 13.13 37.41
CA THR A 617 4.75 13.26 37.97
C THR A 617 5.73 13.68 36.88
N HIS A 618 6.64 14.62 37.13
CA HIS A 618 7.64 15.07 36.16
C HIS A 618 9.05 15.11 36.81
N PRO A 619 10.13 14.63 36.14
CA PRO A 619 10.18 14.10 34.78
C PRO A 619 9.51 12.72 34.62
N ILE A 620 8.92 12.46 33.46
CA ILE A 620 8.29 11.18 33.08
C ILE A 620 8.49 10.97 31.57
N THR A 621 8.67 9.73 31.13
CA THR A 621 8.74 9.40 29.69
C THR A 621 7.34 9.39 29.06
N ARG A 622 7.27 9.53 27.72
CA ARG A 622 6.00 9.37 26.99
C ARG A 622 5.38 7.99 27.20
N ARG A 623 6.21 6.94 27.28
CA ARG A 623 5.80 5.55 27.58
C ARG A 623 5.12 5.43 28.94
N GLU A 624 5.77 5.90 30.00
CA GLU A 624 5.23 5.83 31.36
C GLU A 624 3.92 6.60 31.47
N PHE A 625 3.84 7.78 30.87
CA PHE A 625 2.60 8.56 30.87
C PHE A 625 1.50 7.88 30.06
N ALA A 626 1.81 7.32 28.88
CA ALA A 626 0.85 6.58 28.07
C ALA A 626 0.29 5.36 28.83
N ARG A 627 1.11 4.65 29.60
CA ARG A 627 0.63 3.57 30.49
C ARG A 627 -0.38 4.08 31.53
N GLN A 628 -0.12 5.24 32.16
CA GLN A 628 -1.05 5.84 33.13
C GLN A 628 -2.38 6.19 32.47
N VAL A 629 -2.35 6.88 31.33
CA VAL A 629 -3.57 7.23 30.56
C VAL A 629 -4.33 5.98 30.16
N TRP A 630 -3.62 4.97 29.63
CA TRP A 630 -4.26 3.72 29.19
C TRP A 630 -4.87 2.91 30.32
N ALA A 631 -4.24 2.89 31.51
CA ALA A 631 -4.76 2.19 32.67
C ALA A 631 -6.17 2.69 33.06
N GLU A 632 -6.44 3.99 32.90
CA GLU A 632 -7.77 4.58 33.13
C GLU A 632 -8.72 4.43 31.94
N LEU A 633 -8.22 4.50 30.70
CA LEU A 633 -9.06 4.50 29.49
C LEU A 633 -9.48 3.10 29.03
N LYS A 634 -8.72 2.04 29.33
CA LYS A 634 -8.92 0.71 28.73
C LYS A 634 -10.31 0.10 28.97
N SER A 635 -10.93 0.40 30.10
CA SER A 635 -12.28 -0.08 30.46
C SER A 635 -13.39 0.88 30.07
N GLN A 636 -13.06 2.10 29.63
CA GLN A 636 -14.04 3.08 29.21
C GLN A 636 -14.48 2.82 27.75
N PRO A 637 -15.78 2.92 27.45
CA PRO A 637 -16.26 2.77 26.08
C PRO A 637 -15.74 3.92 25.21
N VAL A 638 -15.58 3.67 23.90
CA VAL A 638 -15.25 4.73 22.95
C VAL A 638 -16.46 5.67 22.83
N PRO A 639 -16.31 6.98 23.13
CA PRO A 639 -17.43 7.92 23.08
C PRO A 639 -18.05 8.00 21.69
N ALA A 640 -19.38 8.09 21.61
CA ALA A 640 -20.11 8.06 20.33
C ALA A 640 -19.70 9.18 19.36
N THR A 641 -19.24 10.32 19.89
CA THR A 641 -18.71 11.46 19.12
C THR A 641 -17.46 11.10 18.31
N HIS A 642 -16.71 10.06 18.69
CA HIS A 642 -15.53 9.56 17.97
C HIS A 642 -15.85 9.25 16.50
N PHE A 643 -16.99 8.59 16.24
CA PHE A 643 -17.34 8.11 14.90
C PHE A 643 -17.85 9.20 13.96
N GLN A 644 -18.18 10.38 14.50
CA GLN A 644 -18.60 11.55 13.72
C GLN A 644 -17.40 12.37 13.21
N GLN A 645 -16.20 12.10 13.71
CA GLN A 645 -15.03 12.92 13.49
C GLN A 645 -13.95 12.14 12.76
N HIS A 646 -13.68 12.52 11.51
CA HIS A 646 -12.41 12.19 10.87
C HIS A 646 -11.37 13.24 11.24
N ILE A 647 -10.10 12.85 11.39
CA ILE A 647 -9.04 13.86 11.47
C ILE A 647 -8.82 14.40 10.07
N ARG A 648 -9.15 15.67 9.88
CA ARG A 648 -8.65 16.49 8.78
C ARG A 648 -7.69 17.50 9.38
N TRP A 649 -6.45 17.43 8.93
CA TRP A 649 -5.43 18.37 9.36
C TRP A 649 -5.79 19.77 8.88
N GLN A 650 -5.52 20.75 9.73
CA GLN A 650 -5.57 22.16 9.32
C GLN A 650 -4.19 22.53 8.78
N SER A 651 -4.16 23.32 7.70
CA SER A 651 -2.89 23.83 7.19
C SER A 651 -2.20 24.56 8.31
N ASP A 652 -0.97 24.14 8.55
CA ASP A 652 -0.15 24.78 9.53
C ASP A 652 0.28 26.13 8.94
N PRO A 653 -0.23 27.26 9.46
CA PRO A 653 0.17 28.58 8.97
C PRO A 653 1.69 28.78 9.10
N GLU A 654 2.37 27.98 9.92
CA GLU A 654 3.82 27.98 10.13
C GLU A 654 4.61 27.33 8.97
N ARG A 655 3.94 26.78 7.95
CA ARG A 655 4.59 26.19 6.77
C ARG A 655 4.56 27.07 5.53
N ASP A 656 4.26 28.35 5.72
CA ASP A 656 4.26 29.34 4.65
C ASP A 656 5.67 29.87 4.33
N GLY A 657 6.68 29.51 5.11
CA GLY A 657 8.08 29.93 4.94
C GLY A 657 8.36 31.35 5.43
N LEU A 658 7.45 31.95 6.21
CA LEU A 658 7.63 33.25 6.85
C LEU A 658 7.74 33.12 8.37
N PRO A 659 8.69 33.83 8.98
CA PRO A 659 8.81 33.85 10.42
C PRO A 659 7.57 34.47 11.06
N LYS A 660 7.11 33.87 12.17
CA LYS A 660 5.88 34.28 12.90
C LYS A 660 5.95 35.67 13.54
N ARG A 661 7.14 36.27 13.67
CA ARG A 661 7.37 37.55 14.36
C ARG A 661 8.08 38.51 13.40
N ASP A 662 7.71 39.78 13.43
CA ASP A 662 8.35 40.79 12.59
C ASP A 662 9.55 41.42 13.34
N SER A 663 10.75 41.10 12.85
CA SER A 663 12.10 41.70 12.94
C SER A 663 12.61 42.54 14.13
N ALA A 664 11.84 42.85 15.17
CA ALA A 664 12.28 43.79 16.22
C ALA A 664 13.03 43.15 17.41
N ALA A 665 13.12 41.81 17.47
CA ALA A 665 13.59 41.07 18.64
C ALA A 665 14.70 40.03 18.36
N TYR A 666 15.25 39.98 17.15
CA TYR A 666 16.30 39.02 16.79
C TYR A 666 17.68 39.57 17.11
N GLU A 667 18.50 38.78 17.80
CA GLU A 667 19.92 39.08 18.02
C GLU A 667 20.72 38.95 16.71
N ARG A 668 20.36 37.94 15.91
CA ARG A 668 20.87 37.71 14.57
C ARG A 668 19.75 37.17 13.68
N ALA A 669 19.74 37.58 12.41
CA ALA A 669 18.80 37.06 11.42
C ALA A 669 19.47 37.01 10.04
N PHE A 670 19.40 35.86 9.38
CA PHE A 670 20.09 35.58 8.12
C PHE A 670 19.11 35.08 7.05
N ASN A 671 19.21 35.66 5.86
CA ASN A 671 18.52 35.23 4.65
C ASN A 671 19.56 34.60 3.72
N PHE A 672 19.48 33.28 3.52
CA PHE A 672 20.36 32.54 2.62
C PHE A 672 19.83 32.64 1.21
N THR A 673 20.60 33.22 0.30
CA THR A 673 20.07 33.58 -1.02
C THR A 673 21.20 33.90 -2.01
N VAL A 674 20.87 34.05 -3.29
CA VAL A 674 21.85 34.49 -4.30
C VAL A 674 22.34 35.90 -4.01
N ARG A 675 23.60 36.18 -4.39
CA ARG A 675 24.28 37.46 -4.15
C ARG A 675 23.48 38.68 -4.61
N ASP A 676 22.74 38.58 -5.71
CA ASP A 676 22.09 39.73 -6.35
C ASP A 676 20.56 39.79 -6.06
N SER A 677 20.10 39.11 -5.01
CA SER A 677 18.68 39.10 -4.59
C SER A 677 18.23 40.41 -3.91
N PRO A 678 16.91 40.66 -3.78
CA PRO A 678 16.40 41.79 -3.00
C PRO A 678 16.82 41.71 -1.52
N GLN A 679 17.30 42.82 -0.96
CA GLN A 679 17.63 42.90 0.48
C GLN A 679 16.35 42.97 1.31
N ARG A 680 16.25 42.15 2.37
CA ARG A 680 15.18 42.27 3.36
C ARG A 680 15.65 43.10 4.54
N LYS A 681 14.84 44.09 4.94
CA LYS A 681 15.14 44.95 6.10
C LYS A 681 15.20 44.10 7.37
N GLY A 682 16.25 44.27 8.17
CA GLY A 682 16.46 43.53 9.42
C GLY A 682 17.03 42.11 9.26
N TRP A 683 17.42 41.72 8.04
CA TRP A 683 18.02 40.40 7.77
C TRP A 683 19.35 40.58 7.07
N THR A 684 20.38 39.87 7.53
CA THR A 684 21.69 39.79 6.88
C THR A 684 21.64 38.81 5.73
N ARG A 685 22.23 39.16 4.58
CA ARG A 685 22.25 38.28 3.40
C ARG A 685 23.47 37.37 3.47
N ASP A 686 23.24 36.07 3.41
CA ASP A 686 24.31 35.07 3.22
C ASP A 686 24.19 34.47 1.82
N SER A 687 25.30 34.45 1.08
CA SER A 687 25.35 33.95 -0.31
C SER A 687 26.19 32.70 -0.48
N GLY A 688 26.38 31.94 0.60
CA GLY A 688 27.14 30.69 0.60
C GLY A 688 28.66 30.89 0.67
N LYS A 689 29.14 32.05 1.13
CA LYS A 689 30.58 32.33 1.18
C LYS A 689 31.25 31.68 2.38
N LYS A 690 32.54 31.38 2.24
CA LYS A 690 33.37 30.93 3.37
C LYS A 690 33.37 31.96 4.51
N PHE A 691 33.38 31.51 5.76
CA PHE A 691 33.44 32.31 6.98
C PHE A 691 34.56 33.34 6.91
N GLN A 692 34.23 34.58 7.30
CA GLN A 692 35.17 35.70 7.33
C GLN A 692 35.10 36.35 8.71
N GLU A 693 36.22 36.39 9.43
CA GLU A 693 36.32 37.01 10.77
C GLU A 693 35.80 38.45 10.76
N GLU A 694 36.07 39.22 9.70
CA GLU A 694 35.57 40.61 9.58
C GLU A 694 34.04 40.73 9.52
N GLN A 695 33.37 39.69 9.03
CA GLN A 695 31.90 39.64 8.94
C GLN A 695 31.28 38.95 10.16
N GLY A 696 32.05 38.12 10.85
CA GLY A 696 31.62 37.32 11.99
C GLY A 696 30.64 36.20 11.63
N PHE A 697 30.54 35.78 10.36
CA PHE A 697 29.73 34.64 9.94
C PHE A 697 30.17 34.04 8.60
N GLY A 698 29.69 32.83 8.31
CA GLY A 698 29.77 32.18 7.00
C GLY A 698 30.03 30.67 7.09
N TRP A 699 30.33 30.06 5.95
CA TRP A 699 30.47 28.61 5.81
C TRP A 699 31.91 28.13 6.00
N HIS A 700 32.13 26.89 6.44
CA HIS A 700 33.50 26.34 6.50
C HIS A 700 34.15 26.19 5.11
N GLU A 701 33.34 26.00 4.06
CA GLU A 701 33.73 25.95 2.64
C GLU A 701 32.93 26.98 1.84
N ASP A 702 33.48 27.46 0.71
CA ASP A 702 32.68 28.29 -0.21
C ASP A 702 31.70 27.40 -0.98
N ILE A 703 30.41 27.61 -0.73
CA ILE A 703 29.28 26.93 -1.36
C ILE A 703 28.39 27.88 -2.15
N SER A 704 28.90 29.03 -2.57
CA SER A 704 28.12 30.07 -3.24
C SER A 704 27.46 29.61 -4.55
N GLY A 705 28.05 28.61 -5.23
CA GLY A 705 27.46 27.92 -6.38
C GLY A 705 26.16 27.16 -6.07
N ASN A 706 25.89 26.90 -4.79
CA ASN A 706 24.71 26.19 -4.32
C ASN A 706 23.63 27.13 -3.76
N THR A 707 23.58 28.38 -4.22
CA THR A 707 22.46 29.29 -3.91
C THR A 707 21.43 29.28 -5.04
N ARG A 708 20.14 29.44 -4.71
CA ARG A 708 19.05 29.52 -5.68
C ARG A 708 18.06 30.60 -5.28
N TYR A 709 17.33 31.13 -6.26
CA TYR A 709 16.28 32.12 -6.05
C TYR A 709 15.06 31.84 -6.93
N ARG A 710 13.90 31.57 -6.31
CA ARG A 710 12.62 31.27 -6.97
C ARG A 710 11.74 32.50 -7.00
N LYS A 711 11.64 33.16 -8.16
CA LYS A 711 10.82 34.38 -8.30
C LYS A 711 9.32 34.13 -8.06
N SER A 712 8.86 32.90 -8.23
CA SER A 712 7.48 32.47 -8.05
C SER A 712 6.98 32.54 -6.59
N ALA A 713 7.89 32.61 -5.59
CA ALA A 713 7.54 32.54 -4.18
C ALA A 713 6.98 33.86 -3.57
N GLY A 714 7.12 34.98 -4.28
CA GLY A 714 6.55 36.29 -3.90
C GLY A 714 7.26 37.04 -2.75
N ASP A 715 7.88 36.35 -1.79
CA ASP A 715 8.64 36.95 -0.67
C ASP A 715 10.12 36.51 -0.69
N SER A 716 11.04 37.42 -0.41
CA SER A 716 12.49 37.18 -0.47
C SER A 716 12.99 36.07 0.46
N LEU A 717 12.37 35.84 1.63
CA LEU A 717 12.80 34.82 2.58
C LEU A 717 12.49 33.39 2.11
N LYS A 718 11.39 33.21 1.37
CA LYS A 718 11.02 31.91 0.78
C LYS A 718 11.50 31.76 -0.67
N SER A 719 11.88 32.87 -1.30
CA SER A 719 12.44 32.87 -2.65
C SER A 719 13.88 32.38 -2.65
N GLY A 720 14.71 32.81 -1.69
CA GLY A 720 16.12 32.45 -1.59
C GLY A 720 16.37 31.20 -0.76
N PHE A 721 17.39 30.42 -1.14
CA PHE A 721 18.00 29.43 -0.25
C PHE A 721 19.44 29.12 -0.66
N VAL A 722 20.19 28.53 0.26
CA VAL A 722 21.40 27.76 -0.01
C VAL A 722 21.10 26.28 0.15
N PHE A 723 21.71 25.42 -0.68
CA PHE A 723 21.50 23.98 -0.57
C PHE A 723 22.80 23.18 -0.55
N THR A 724 22.71 21.94 -0.09
CA THR A 724 23.82 21.00 -0.19
C THR A 724 23.34 19.56 -0.35
N ARG A 725 24.15 18.73 -1.01
CA ARG A 725 23.98 17.26 -1.10
C ARG A 725 25.00 16.47 -0.29
N LYS A 726 25.93 17.15 0.39
CA LYS A 726 26.90 16.60 1.35
C LYS A 726 26.87 17.44 2.62
N GLN A 727 27.52 17.02 3.68
CA GLN A 727 27.58 17.81 4.90
C GLN A 727 28.33 19.14 4.68
N HIS A 728 27.76 20.24 5.15
CA HIS A 728 28.47 21.52 5.33
C HIS A 728 28.07 22.16 6.65
N THR A 729 28.99 22.96 7.17
CA THR A 729 28.84 23.68 8.44
C THR A 729 28.88 25.18 8.19
N TRP A 730 27.98 25.89 8.87
CA TRP A 730 27.91 27.35 8.90
C TRP A 730 28.01 27.83 10.33
N GLU A 731 28.70 28.95 10.53
CA GLU A 731 28.95 29.55 11.83
C GLU A 731 28.64 31.05 11.84
N CYS A 732 28.28 31.57 13.01
CA CYS A 732 28.15 33.00 13.30
C CYS A 732 28.60 33.32 14.72
N GLU A 733 29.37 34.40 14.86
CA GLU A 733 29.79 34.97 16.13
C GLU A 733 28.59 35.47 16.94
N ILE A 734 28.48 34.96 18.15
CA ILE A 734 27.46 35.34 19.14
C ILE A 734 28.02 35.17 20.55
N GLU A 735 27.51 35.94 21.52
CA GLU A 735 27.93 35.80 22.91
C GLU A 735 27.63 34.41 23.48
N ASN A 736 28.52 33.92 24.33
CA ASN A 736 28.30 32.70 25.09
C ASN A 736 27.02 32.82 25.93
N GLY A 737 26.18 31.79 25.87
CA GLY A 737 24.89 31.81 26.52
C GLY A 737 23.92 30.81 25.93
N THR A 738 22.68 30.86 26.44
CA THR A 738 21.59 30.04 25.95
C THR A 738 20.72 30.84 24.99
N TRP A 739 20.56 30.32 23.78
CA TRP A 739 19.84 30.95 22.69
C TRP A 739 18.73 30.04 22.18
N THR A 740 17.66 30.60 21.65
CA THR A 740 16.69 29.89 20.83
C THR A 740 16.98 30.20 19.37
N VAL A 741 17.29 29.17 18.60
CA VAL A 741 17.66 29.28 17.19
C VAL A 741 16.56 28.66 16.36
N THR A 742 16.04 29.40 15.38
CA THR A 742 15.02 28.90 14.45
C THR A 742 15.54 28.95 13.02
N VAL A 743 15.43 27.83 12.31
CA VAL A 743 15.89 27.66 10.93
C VAL A 743 14.74 27.19 10.06
N CYS A 744 14.61 27.73 8.84
CA CYS A 744 13.60 27.35 7.88
C CYS A 744 14.18 26.59 6.69
N LEU A 745 13.56 25.45 6.37
CA LEU A 745 13.92 24.58 5.25
C LEU A 745 12.82 24.52 4.19
N GLY A 746 13.20 24.48 2.91
CA GLY A 746 12.29 24.24 1.79
C GLY A 746 12.70 24.84 0.43
N ASP A 747 11.89 24.58 -0.59
CA ASP A 747 11.97 25.20 -1.92
C ASP A 747 10.56 25.50 -2.41
N ALA A 748 10.35 26.72 -2.92
CA ALA A 748 9.07 27.18 -3.40
C ALA A 748 8.56 26.43 -4.63
N GLU A 749 9.45 25.82 -5.44
CA GLU A 749 9.09 25.23 -6.74
C GLU A 749 9.20 23.70 -6.78
N TYR A 750 10.02 23.10 -5.91
CA TYR A 750 10.33 21.67 -5.97
C TYR A 750 10.21 21.02 -4.59
N PRO A 751 9.67 19.80 -4.48
CA PRO A 751 9.74 19.04 -3.23
C PRO A 751 11.20 18.75 -2.88
N GLN A 752 11.55 18.83 -1.60
CA GLN A 752 12.88 18.54 -1.07
C GLN A 752 12.77 17.42 -0.03
N PRO A 753 12.95 16.16 -0.44
CA PRO A 753 12.90 15.03 0.47
C PRO A 753 14.22 14.85 1.22
N GLY A 754 14.15 14.31 2.43
CA GLY A 754 15.31 13.84 3.20
C GLY A 754 16.26 14.92 3.70
N GLN A 755 15.78 16.11 4.06
CA GLN A 755 16.60 17.20 4.55
C GLN A 755 17.12 16.94 5.98
N ASN A 756 18.34 17.38 6.29
CA ASN A 756 18.98 17.13 7.58
C ASN A 756 19.60 18.41 8.14
N LEU A 757 19.34 18.70 9.41
CA LEU A 757 19.79 19.90 10.11
C LEU A 757 20.13 19.57 11.56
N ALA A 758 21.31 20.02 12.00
CA ALA A 758 21.68 20.07 13.41
C ALA A 758 22.05 21.50 13.82
N ILE A 759 21.71 21.88 15.05
CA ILE A 759 22.02 23.16 15.69
C ILE A 759 22.82 22.83 16.95
N GLU A 760 24.05 23.36 17.08
CA GLU A 760 24.95 23.03 18.20
C GLU A 760 25.11 21.51 18.42
N GLY A 761 25.20 20.74 17.32
CA GLY A 761 25.29 19.28 17.36
C GLY A 761 23.98 18.55 17.74
N ILE A 762 22.94 19.28 18.14
CA ILE A 762 21.60 18.71 18.39
C ILE A 762 20.91 18.55 17.04
N THR A 763 20.59 17.32 16.66
CA THR A 763 19.84 17.05 15.42
C THR A 763 18.39 17.50 15.61
N VAL A 764 17.96 18.46 14.78
CA VAL A 764 16.61 19.06 14.84
C VAL A 764 15.75 18.69 13.64
N ALA A 765 16.38 18.37 12.50
CA ALA A 765 15.73 17.74 11.36
C ALA A 765 16.55 16.55 10.91
N GLU A 766 15.90 15.39 10.79
CA GLU A 766 16.49 14.16 10.28
C GLU A 766 15.57 13.59 9.21
N ASN A 767 16.14 13.32 8.03
CA ASN A 767 15.42 12.79 6.87
C ASN A 767 14.05 13.47 6.62
N THR A 768 14.03 14.80 6.69
CA THR A 768 12.77 15.57 6.70
C THR A 768 12.38 16.05 5.31
N ASP A 769 11.16 15.72 4.90
CA ASP A 769 10.60 16.13 3.61
C ASP A 769 9.88 17.49 3.68
N THR A 770 9.97 18.27 2.61
CA THR A 770 9.06 19.39 2.31
C THR A 770 8.50 19.28 0.90
N GLN A 771 7.22 19.62 0.69
CA GLN A 771 6.65 19.75 -0.67
C GLN A 771 7.03 21.09 -1.32
N ALA A 772 6.89 21.16 -2.65
CA ALA A 772 7.03 22.42 -3.38
C ALA A 772 6.09 23.48 -2.80
N GLY A 773 6.65 24.63 -2.43
CA GLY A 773 5.87 25.76 -1.88
C GLY A 773 5.51 25.61 -0.40
N ARG A 774 5.98 24.55 0.27
CA ARG A 774 5.81 24.33 1.70
C ARG A 774 7.16 24.31 2.39
N PHE A 775 7.22 24.91 3.56
CA PHE A 775 8.44 25.08 4.33
C PHE A 775 8.27 24.48 5.72
N ARG A 776 9.39 24.22 6.41
CA ARG A 776 9.36 23.77 7.80
C ARG A 776 10.36 24.55 8.63
N GLU A 777 9.88 25.03 9.77
CA GLU A 777 10.68 25.73 10.76
C GLU A 777 11.10 24.77 11.87
N PHE A 778 12.37 24.81 12.24
CA PHE A 778 12.95 24.01 13.30
C PHE A 778 13.54 24.95 14.34
N SER A 779 13.06 24.85 15.58
CA SER A 779 13.57 25.62 16.70
C SER A 779 14.25 24.70 17.71
N SER A 780 15.42 25.11 18.20
CA SER A 780 16.10 24.44 19.31
C SER A 780 16.72 25.45 20.25
N THR A 781 16.77 25.08 21.52
CA THR A 781 17.59 25.78 22.50
C THR A 781 19.04 25.32 22.33
N ALA A 782 19.94 26.27 22.10
CA ALA A 782 21.35 26.09 21.81
C ALA A 782 22.17 26.72 22.94
N SER A 783 23.18 26.01 23.44
CA SER A 783 24.11 26.51 24.46
C SER A 783 25.46 26.79 23.80
N VAL A 784 25.74 28.05 23.52
CA VAL A 784 26.99 28.50 22.88
C VAL A 784 28.04 28.75 23.97
N ASN A 785 29.20 28.11 23.85
CA ASN A 785 30.28 28.16 24.85
C ASN A 785 31.65 28.61 24.29
N ASP A 786 31.78 28.66 22.98
CA ASP A 786 33.00 29.00 22.23
C ASP A 786 32.89 30.30 21.44
N GLY A 787 31.78 31.04 21.60
CA GLY A 787 31.49 32.29 20.91
C GLY A 787 30.93 32.11 19.49
N LEU A 788 30.65 30.88 19.05
CA LEU A 788 30.18 30.57 17.70
C LEU A 788 28.89 29.75 17.75
N LEU A 789 27.83 30.26 17.13
CA LEU A 789 26.65 29.46 16.81
C LEU A 789 26.92 28.66 15.54
N THR A 790 26.77 27.35 15.62
CA THR A 790 27.03 26.37 14.58
C THR A 790 25.75 25.71 14.11
N ILE A 791 25.50 25.74 12.79
CA ILE A 791 24.53 24.86 12.15
C ILE A 791 25.23 23.93 11.16
N THR A 792 24.77 22.69 11.12
CA THR A 792 25.25 21.67 10.18
C THR A 792 24.09 21.21 9.31
N ILE A 793 24.28 21.18 7.99
CA ILE A 793 23.27 20.72 7.04
C ILE A 793 23.79 19.63 6.12
N GLY A 794 22.87 18.75 5.68
CA GLY A 794 23.21 17.56 4.90
C GLY A 794 23.88 16.47 5.75
N THR A 795 24.34 15.41 5.09
CA THR A 795 24.95 14.23 5.75
C THR A 795 26.35 13.95 5.21
N PRO A 796 27.25 13.31 5.99
CA PRO A 796 28.60 12.99 5.54
C PRO A 796 28.62 12.08 4.30
N ASN A 797 27.66 11.15 4.23
CA ASN A 797 27.52 10.21 3.12
C ASN A 797 26.87 10.83 1.87
N GLY A 798 26.37 12.06 2.01
CA GLY A 798 25.60 12.76 1.01
C GLY A 798 24.26 12.12 0.66
N GLY A 799 23.60 12.65 -0.37
CA GLY A 799 22.33 12.15 -0.88
C GLY A 799 21.36 13.25 -1.28
N SER A 800 20.37 13.49 -0.43
CA SER A 800 19.31 14.50 -0.58
C SER A 800 19.83 15.93 -0.47
N ASN A 801 19.11 16.87 -1.09
CA ASN A 801 19.36 18.28 -0.85
C ASN A 801 18.89 18.62 0.57
N THR A 802 19.64 19.43 1.31
CA THR A 802 19.09 20.23 2.41
C THR A 802 19.08 21.69 1.96
N CYS A 803 17.89 22.31 1.90
CA CYS A 803 17.68 23.67 1.40
C CYS A 803 17.37 24.60 2.58
N VAL A 804 18.30 25.46 2.97
CA VAL A 804 18.10 26.44 4.07
C VAL A 804 17.75 27.79 3.48
N ASN A 805 16.58 28.31 3.88
CA ASN A 805 16.06 29.59 3.42
C ASN A 805 16.54 30.74 4.30
N TRP A 806 16.35 30.59 5.61
CA TRP A 806 16.67 31.62 6.58
C TRP A 806 16.90 31.04 7.97
N LEU A 807 17.58 31.79 8.84
CA LEU A 807 17.65 31.52 10.27
C LEU A 807 17.52 32.81 11.09
N PHE A 808 17.04 32.70 12.32
CA PHE A 808 17.14 33.78 13.31
C PHE A 808 17.45 33.24 14.70
N VAL A 809 17.96 34.12 15.56
CA VAL A 809 18.39 33.83 16.92
C VAL A 809 17.73 34.79 17.90
N GLU A 810 17.15 34.25 18.97
CA GLU A 810 16.51 34.97 20.08
C GLU A 810 17.15 34.55 21.42
N PRO A 811 17.20 35.44 22.44
CA PRO A 811 17.63 35.04 23.78
C PRO A 811 16.80 33.86 24.31
N GLY A 812 17.47 32.84 24.85
CA GLY A 812 16.79 31.68 25.43
C GLY A 812 15.98 32.08 26.67
N ALA A 813 14.87 31.37 26.92
CA ALA A 813 14.14 31.53 28.17
C ALA A 813 15.10 31.26 29.35
N LYS A 814 15.25 32.22 30.27
CA LYS A 814 15.99 31.99 31.51
C LYS A 814 15.34 30.81 32.23
N GLN A 815 16.10 29.75 32.48
CA GLN A 815 15.67 28.61 33.29
C GLN A 815 15.29 29.05 34.71
#